data_AF-A0A073JNZ7-F1
#
_entry.id   AF-A0A073JNZ7-F1
#
_cell.length_a   1.000
_cell.length_b   1.000
_cell.length_c   1.000
_cell.angle_alpha   90.00
_cell.angle_beta   90.00
_cell.angle_gamma   90.00
#
_symmetry.space_group_name_H-M   'P 1'
#
loop_
_entity.id
_entity.type
_entity.pdbx_description
1 polymer ?
#
loop_
_entity_poly.entity_id
_entity_poly.type
_entity_poly.pdbx_seq_one_letter_code
_entity_poly.pdbx_strand_id
1 'polypeptide(L)'
;MNKNVQKTALTTSAVLAGMALGVSVNQNGVHADTTTNATTATNASDQQLANLKSQQTANESAVASSNAATMSAATTSANSQIADLNNQIKARQASDAAVQQASQASAIAQVNSEAASATSAENASYSQAVASQTAANNVALKSAQAIIVTEQQKNQETAQENTDFQKQTSNLDSQHKATLDKLDQTLQNDTNNTNDAIQKEVARQKADQQGAIDKTAKDFDNQIKDASQAVDQVQKTVNNDQNTINEKKKNNDAAQQAVKNAQDTLSSDKSALESAQAKREAIPVIKINKDQWYQAYNDWYTTGGYSGGTITKEDAQALVNMCYNDNHYRSNEQDKNEIIDPNNLTDNQLKEINIFGANILNQIRTQLGLPIVKVTQGSINFAKSVAENYKNDKWNPVNGHDDQGIMNAAKQHGLLASGNYYECLGGDGSINTMAELKEMVYNNILSMALGSISPDGTGNGNLDGHGGYKIGVEFAHANGLLGYPHDNPSGCSEDFALDTSINAYTLDHLITIPTDKAHSYYIKDPSKYDHTNIPLDPSDIIQSLQNKVASDQQAFNDAQNKANTTASELKSAQDKFTQDSAKLSQAQAHVNDLKANKDQTLKAMATDPMQSPAVKKLQNKLTDIKQQHDTAVKAENDQYAAKVNDLKSKHEAKLAEIAAQPTSLAELQSQLQAKLDTLKANHDAKLKQITDDANAKIAAIKSQKVNDPEIDKLNAQIDQIKSDLAKKQQELDNQYEALKTKNQAEYNALANKLNPSTKAVINDSTQQVFTSRSGKVAYVVPSHQSIATNSVKTGSKQINSTSDSKGLLSKESNNDTNRLPQTGNKSSLAMILLGAAAAMFGFGLVGKKRMY
;
A
#
# COMPACT_ATOMS: atom_id res chain seq x y z
N MET A 1 10.03 -39.60 -117.53
CA MET A 1 10.26 -40.90 -118.20
C MET A 1 9.04 -41.81 -118.00
N ASN A 2 9.01 -42.96 -118.70
CA ASN A 2 8.10 -44.12 -118.56
C ASN A 2 7.50 -44.33 -117.15
N LYS A 3 6.17 -44.49 -116.99
CA LYS A 3 5.23 -45.61 -117.34
C LYS A 3 5.16 -46.73 -116.27
N ASN A 4 3.95 -46.96 -115.76
CA ASN A 4 3.21 -48.25 -115.80
C ASN A 4 1.71 -47.92 -115.54
N VAL A 5 0.65 -48.40 -116.21
CA VAL A 5 0.33 -49.52 -117.14
C VAL A 5 -0.57 -50.60 -116.49
N GLN A 6 -1.87 -50.53 -116.81
CA GLN A 6 -2.84 -51.62 -117.14
C GLN A 6 -4.15 -50.89 -117.54
N LYS A 7 -4.57 -50.86 -118.82
CA LYS A 7 -5.38 -51.85 -119.59
C LYS A 7 -6.66 -52.29 -118.86
N THR A 8 -7.84 -52.24 -119.50
CA THR A 8 -8.20 -53.08 -120.67
C THR A 8 -9.38 -52.51 -121.52
N ALA A 9 -9.31 -52.67 -122.86
CA ALA A 9 -10.33 -52.84 -123.95
C ALA A 9 -11.78 -52.24 -123.85
N LEU A 10 -12.51 -51.90 -124.93
CA LEU A 10 -12.30 -51.91 -126.40
C LEU A 10 -13.27 -50.90 -127.12
N THR A 11 -13.26 -50.83 -128.47
CA THR A 11 -13.96 -49.85 -129.35
C THR A 11 -15.43 -50.25 -129.71
N THR A 12 -16.30 -49.55 -130.48
CA THR A 12 -16.12 -48.63 -131.66
C THR A 12 -17.42 -47.83 -132.00
N SER A 13 -17.31 -46.84 -132.94
CA SER A 13 -18.36 -46.23 -133.81
C SER A 13 -19.14 -44.99 -133.27
N ALA A 14 -19.41 -43.85 -133.96
CA ALA A 14 -19.62 -43.43 -135.39
C ALA A 14 -21.13 -43.29 -135.79
N VAL A 15 -21.63 -42.35 -136.63
CA VAL A 15 -21.18 -40.99 -137.06
C VAL A 15 -22.33 -40.23 -137.82
N LEU A 16 -22.34 -38.88 -137.78
CA LEU A 16 -23.07 -37.87 -138.63
C LEU A 16 -24.58 -38.00 -138.99
N ALA A 17 -25.09 -36.93 -139.63
CA ALA A 17 -26.44 -36.78 -140.19
C ALA A 17 -26.38 -36.29 -141.66
N GLY A 18 -27.51 -36.32 -142.39
CA GLY A 18 -27.77 -35.44 -143.53
C GLY A 18 -28.29 -36.06 -144.84
N MET A 19 -28.96 -35.22 -145.64
CA MET A 19 -29.34 -35.33 -147.07
C MET A 19 -30.35 -36.46 -147.44
N ALA A 20 -31.41 -36.30 -148.25
CA ALA A 20 -31.90 -35.31 -149.24
C ALA A 20 -31.53 -35.54 -150.73
N LEU A 21 -32.45 -35.11 -151.62
CA LEU A 21 -32.42 -35.04 -153.09
C LEU A 21 -32.80 -36.30 -153.92
N GLY A 22 -33.30 -36.05 -155.15
CA GLY A 22 -33.94 -36.99 -156.09
C GLY A 22 -35.33 -36.48 -156.53
N VAL A 23 -35.56 -35.68 -157.60
CA VAL A 23 -35.02 -35.66 -158.99
C VAL A 23 -35.48 -36.92 -159.76
N SER A 24 -36.05 -36.92 -160.98
CA SER A 24 -36.11 -35.98 -162.15
C SER A 24 -37.49 -36.12 -162.87
N VAL A 25 -38.04 -35.19 -163.68
CA VAL A 25 -37.61 -34.56 -164.97
C VAL A 25 -37.55 -35.49 -166.20
N ASN A 26 -38.57 -35.40 -167.08
CA ASN A 26 -38.51 -35.21 -168.55
C ASN A 26 -39.96 -35.08 -169.09
N GLN A 27 -40.35 -34.29 -170.11
CA GLN A 27 -39.77 -33.71 -171.34
C GLN A 27 -39.80 -34.58 -172.62
N ASN A 28 -39.89 -33.87 -173.76
CA ASN A 28 -40.11 -34.26 -175.17
C ASN A 28 -41.54 -34.76 -175.50
N GLY A 29 -42.17 -34.46 -176.65
CA GLY A 29 -41.80 -33.56 -177.77
C GLY A 29 -41.63 -34.27 -179.14
N VAL A 30 -41.78 -33.52 -180.26
CA VAL A 30 -41.38 -33.90 -181.66
C VAL A 30 -42.30 -34.96 -182.35
N HIS A 31 -42.71 -34.94 -183.64
CA HIS A 31 -42.83 -33.96 -184.76
C HIS A 31 -43.73 -34.55 -185.88
N ALA A 32 -44.21 -33.73 -186.85
CA ALA A 32 -44.51 -34.06 -188.28
C ALA A 32 -45.52 -35.21 -188.61
N ASP A 33 -45.99 -35.46 -189.86
CA ASP A 33 -45.66 -34.94 -191.20
C ASP A 33 -46.92 -34.76 -192.11
N THR A 34 -46.78 -34.79 -193.45
CA THR A 34 -47.62 -34.05 -194.41
C THR A 34 -48.30 -34.89 -195.54
N THR A 35 -49.01 -34.18 -196.43
CA THR A 35 -49.33 -34.45 -197.86
C THR A 35 -50.61 -35.17 -198.34
N THR A 36 -51.34 -34.43 -199.20
CA THR A 36 -52.10 -34.81 -200.43
C THR A 36 -53.37 -35.69 -200.39
N ASN A 37 -54.46 -35.10 -200.96
CA ASN A 37 -55.49 -35.61 -201.91
C ASN A 37 -56.07 -37.05 -201.76
N ALA A 38 -57.36 -37.29 -202.02
CA ALA A 38 -58.24 -36.61 -203.00
C ALA A 38 -59.74 -36.54 -202.62
N THR A 39 -60.53 -36.01 -203.58
CA THR A 39 -61.99 -35.77 -203.64
C THR A 39 -62.90 -36.86 -203.04
N THR A 40 -64.10 -36.54 -202.54
CA THR A 40 -65.29 -36.26 -203.38
C THR A 40 -66.37 -35.42 -202.67
N ALA A 41 -66.68 -34.22 -203.21
CA ALA A 41 -67.91 -33.40 -202.95
C ALA A 41 -68.11 -32.84 -201.51
N THR A 42 -68.99 -31.86 -201.17
CA THR A 42 -69.88 -30.93 -201.94
C THR A 42 -70.24 -29.67 -201.12
N ASN A 43 -70.57 -28.56 -201.79
CA ASN A 43 -71.35 -27.39 -201.30
C ASN A 43 -70.76 -26.52 -200.15
N ALA A 44 -71.33 -25.32 -199.92
CA ALA A 44 -70.58 -24.16 -199.43
C ALA A 44 -71.12 -23.40 -198.19
N SER A 45 -72.26 -23.79 -197.61
CA SER A 45 -72.94 -22.98 -196.58
C SER A 45 -72.24 -22.98 -195.21
N ASP A 46 -71.82 -24.14 -194.73
CA ASP A 46 -71.48 -24.35 -193.31
C ASP A 46 -70.10 -23.78 -192.91
N GLN A 47 -69.23 -23.56 -193.90
CA GLN A 47 -67.85 -23.10 -193.72
C GLN A 47 -67.74 -21.78 -192.94
N GLN A 48 -68.70 -20.87 -193.11
CA GLN A 48 -68.68 -19.56 -192.46
C GLN A 48 -68.89 -19.62 -190.94
N LEU A 49 -69.66 -20.61 -190.47
CA LEU A 49 -70.01 -20.71 -189.04
C LEU A 49 -68.89 -21.33 -188.21
N ALA A 50 -68.19 -22.32 -188.76
CA ALA A 50 -67.02 -22.94 -188.13
C ALA A 50 -65.88 -21.93 -187.87
N ASN A 51 -65.59 -21.08 -188.87
CA ASN A 51 -64.52 -20.08 -188.77
C ASN A 51 -64.73 -19.09 -187.61
N LEU A 52 -65.96 -18.61 -187.40
CA LEU A 52 -66.26 -17.69 -186.28
C LEU A 52 -66.08 -18.37 -184.92
N LYS A 53 -66.44 -19.66 -184.78
CA LYS A 53 -66.25 -20.43 -183.54
C LYS A 53 -64.76 -20.49 -183.16
N SER A 54 -63.90 -20.84 -184.12
CA SER A 54 -62.45 -20.94 -183.90
C SER A 54 -61.83 -19.60 -183.49
N GLN A 55 -62.25 -18.49 -184.11
CA GLN A 55 -61.75 -17.15 -183.78
C GLN A 55 -62.02 -16.76 -182.32
N GLN A 56 -63.17 -17.17 -181.78
CA GLN A 56 -63.59 -16.86 -180.42
C GLN A 56 -62.86 -17.68 -179.35
N THR A 57 -62.73 -19.00 -179.57
CA THR A 57 -61.98 -19.90 -178.67
C THR A 57 -60.51 -19.50 -178.54
N ALA A 58 -59.91 -18.95 -179.60
CA ALA A 58 -58.56 -18.40 -179.56
C ALA A 58 -58.45 -17.16 -178.64
N ASN A 59 -59.40 -16.22 -178.72
CA ASN A 59 -59.43 -15.03 -177.87
C ASN A 59 -59.59 -15.37 -176.37
N GLU A 60 -60.47 -16.30 -176.03
CA GLU A 60 -60.64 -16.76 -174.63
C GLU A 60 -59.34 -17.38 -174.08
N SER A 61 -58.71 -18.28 -174.85
CA SER A 61 -57.45 -18.93 -174.45
C SER A 61 -56.30 -17.92 -174.24
N ALA A 62 -56.26 -16.85 -175.03
CA ALA A 62 -55.26 -15.78 -174.90
C ALA A 62 -55.43 -14.99 -173.59
N VAL A 63 -56.66 -14.61 -173.23
CA VAL A 63 -56.91 -13.86 -171.98
C VAL A 63 -56.70 -14.72 -170.74
N ALA A 64 -57.13 -16.00 -170.76
CA ALA A 64 -56.85 -16.94 -169.68
C ALA A 64 -55.34 -17.07 -169.40
N SER A 65 -54.55 -17.17 -170.48
CA SER A 65 -53.08 -17.27 -170.41
C SER A 65 -52.43 -15.97 -169.88
N SER A 66 -52.92 -14.80 -170.32
CA SER A 66 -52.48 -13.49 -169.82
C SER A 66 -52.75 -13.29 -168.32
N ASN A 67 -53.93 -13.72 -167.86
CA ASN A 67 -54.31 -13.61 -166.45
C ASN A 67 -53.47 -14.56 -165.57
N ALA A 68 -53.28 -15.81 -165.99
CA ALA A 68 -52.41 -16.76 -165.29
C ALA A 68 -50.96 -16.26 -165.17
N ALA A 69 -50.40 -15.69 -166.25
CA ALA A 69 -49.07 -15.10 -166.24
C ALA A 69 -48.98 -13.90 -165.27
N THR A 70 -49.97 -13.00 -165.30
CA THR A 70 -50.06 -11.83 -164.42
C THR A 70 -50.10 -12.22 -162.94
N MET A 71 -50.87 -13.26 -162.59
CA MET A 71 -51.00 -13.72 -161.22
C MET A 71 -49.74 -14.44 -160.70
N SER A 72 -49.09 -15.24 -161.56
CA SER A 72 -47.83 -15.91 -161.25
C SER A 72 -46.70 -14.90 -160.94
N ALA A 73 -46.64 -13.81 -161.70
CA ALA A 73 -45.68 -12.72 -161.47
C ALA A 73 -45.89 -12.02 -160.12
N ALA A 74 -47.14 -11.66 -159.78
CA ALA A 74 -47.45 -11.02 -158.48
C ALA A 74 -47.18 -11.96 -157.28
N THR A 75 -47.51 -13.24 -157.41
CA THR A 75 -47.25 -14.27 -156.38
C THR A 75 -45.76 -14.46 -156.13
N THR A 76 -44.96 -14.46 -157.20
CA THR A 76 -43.49 -14.53 -157.13
C THR A 76 -42.91 -13.31 -156.40
N SER A 77 -43.42 -12.10 -156.69
CA SER A 77 -43.00 -10.86 -156.04
C SER A 77 -43.29 -10.87 -154.54
N ALA A 78 -44.53 -11.20 -154.14
CA ALA A 78 -44.95 -11.24 -152.73
C ALA A 78 -44.14 -12.23 -151.89
N ASN A 79 -43.90 -13.44 -152.42
CA ASN A 79 -43.09 -14.45 -151.74
C ASN A 79 -41.62 -14.02 -151.57
N SER A 80 -41.06 -13.31 -152.54
CA SER A 80 -39.70 -12.76 -152.47
C SER A 80 -39.55 -11.73 -151.34
N GLN A 81 -40.50 -10.78 -151.24
CA GLN A 81 -40.51 -9.77 -150.18
C GLN A 81 -40.67 -10.38 -148.78
N ILE A 82 -41.54 -11.38 -148.63
CA ILE A 82 -41.72 -12.09 -147.35
C ILE A 82 -40.46 -12.89 -146.97
N ALA A 83 -39.77 -13.49 -147.93
CA ALA A 83 -38.51 -14.19 -147.68
C ALA A 83 -37.40 -13.25 -147.17
N ASP A 84 -37.28 -12.06 -147.75
CA ASP A 84 -36.28 -11.07 -147.33
C ASP A 84 -36.54 -10.54 -145.91
N LEU A 85 -37.78 -10.17 -145.58
CA LEU A 85 -38.17 -9.74 -144.23
C LEU A 85 -37.87 -10.82 -143.17
N ASN A 86 -38.10 -12.11 -143.49
CA ASN A 86 -37.73 -13.23 -142.60
C ASN A 86 -36.22 -13.38 -142.42
N ASN A 87 -35.41 -13.06 -143.43
CA ASN A 87 -33.96 -13.07 -143.32
C ASN A 87 -33.45 -11.89 -142.47
N GLN A 88 -34.06 -10.71 -142.58
CA GLN A 88 -33.75 -9.55 -141.73
C GLN A 88 -34.01 -9.83 -140.24
N ILE A 89 -35.12 -10.51 -139.90
CA ILE A 89 -35.42 -10.96 -138.53
C ILE A 89 -34.33 -11.89 -138.00
N LYS A 90 -33.94 -12.92 -138.79
CA LYS A 90 -32.87 -13.85 -138.41
C LYS A 90 -31.52 -13.16 -138.21
N ALA A 91 -31.20 -12.15 -139.03
CA ALA A 91 -29.96 -11.39 -138.92
C ALA A 91 -29.88 -10.61 -137.60
N ARG A 92 -30.97 -9.94 -137.18
CA ARG A 92 -31.03 -9.26 -135.86
C ARG A 92 -30.91 -10.24 -134.70
N GLN A 93 -31.64 -11.36 -134.73
CA GLN A 93 -31.56 -12.40 -133.69
C GLN A 93 -30.15 -12.99 -133.52
N ALA A 94 -29.36 -13.09 -134.60
CA ALA A 94 -27.96 -13.49 -134.53
C ALA A 94 -27.04 -12.39 -133.96
N SER A 95 -27.35 -11.11 -134.21
CA SER A 95 -26.57 -9.96 -133.74
C SER A 95 -26.62 -9.79 -132.22
N ASP A 96 -27.82 -9.84 -131.61
CA ASP A 96 -27.99 -9.66 -130.16
C ASP A 96 -27.25 -10.73 -129.36
N ALA A 97 -27.29 -11.99 -129.83
CA ALA A 97 -26.57 -13.10 -129.22
C ALA A 97 -25.05 -12.89 -129.22
N ALA A 98 -24.49 -12.29 -130.28
CA ALA A 98 -23.06 -12.00 -130.39
C ALA A 98 -22.63 -10.88 -129.43
N VAL A 99 -23.40 -9.79 -129.32
CA VAL A 99 -23.11 -8.67 -128.40
C VAL A 99 -23.17 -9.11 -126.94
N GLN A 100 -24.12 -10.00 -126.60
CA GLN A 100 -24.25 -10.56 -125.26
C GLN A 100 -23.11 -11.52 -124.90
N GLN A 101 -22.58 -12.30 -125.83
CA GLN A 101 -21.37 -13.12 -125.60
C GLN A 101 -20.11 -12.27 -125.44
N ALA A 102 -19.91 -11.25 -126.28
CA ALA A 102 -18.71 -10.43 -126.26
C ALA A 102 -18.53 -9.65 -124.94
N SER A 103 -19.63 -9.12 -124.38
CA SER A 103 -19.63 -8.37 -123.12
C SER A 103 -19.41 -9.27 -121.89
N GLN A 104 -19.95 -10.49 -121.87
CA GLN A 104 -19.66 -11.45 -120.80
C GLN A 104 -18.21 -11.96 -120.84
N ALA A 105 -17.64 -12.15 -122.03
CA ALA A 105 -16.29 -12.66 -122.20
C ALA A 105 -15.20 -11.72 -121.65
N SER A 106 -15.30 -10.41 -121.89
CA SER A 106 -14.31 -9.44 -121.40
C SER A 106 -14.35 -9.29 -119.87
N ALA A 107 -15.54 -9.23 -119.27
CA ALA A 107 -15.70 -9.16 -117.82
C ALA A 107 -15.16 -10.41 -117.10
N ILE A 108 -15.39 -11.60 -117.68
CA ILE A 108 -14.83 -12.87 -117.15
C ILE A 108 -13.30 -12.90 -117.28
N ALA A 109 -12.72 -12.38 -118.37
CA ALA A 109 -11.27 -12.32 -118.54
C ALA A 109 -10.59 -11.45 -117.48
N GLN A 110 -11.18 -10.31 -117.12
CA GLN A 110 -10.61 -9.43 -116.10
C GLN A 110 -10.64 -10.06 -114.69
N VAL A 111 -11.75 -10.70 -114.29
CA VAL A 111 -11.85 -11.38 -112.98
C VAL A 111 -10.79 -12.49 -112.84
N ASN A 112 -10.50 -13.23 -113.92
CA ASN A 112 -9.44 -14.25 -113.91
C ASN A 112 -8.03 -13.63 -113.76
N SER A 113 -7.77 -12.47 -114.38
CA SER A 113 -6.48 -11.76 -114.25
C SER A 113 -6.23 -11.24 -112.82
N GLU A 114 -7.27 -10.70 -112.18
CA GLU A 114 -7.24 -10.27 -110.78
C GLU A 114 -6.97 -11.46 -109.83
N ALA A 115 -7.64 -12.60 -110.05
CA ALA A 115 -7.47 -13.82 -109.25
C ALA A 115 -6.06 -14.44 -109.39
N ALA A 116 -5.49 -14.47 -110.61
CA ALA A 116 -4.13 -14.93 -110.86
C ALA A 116 -3.08 -14.02 -110.19
N SER A 117 -3.32 -12.71 -110.18
CA SER A 117 -2.46 -11.73 -109.52
C SER A 117 -2.48 -11.90 -107.99
N ALA A 118 -3.68 -12.05 -107.40
CA ALA A 118 -3.83 -12.31 -105.96
C ALA A 118 -3.19 -13.64 -105.53
N THR A 119 -3.38 -14.70 -106.32
CA THR A 119 -2.73 -16.02 -106.13
C THR A 119 -1.21 -15.89 -106.09
N SER A 120 -0.63 -15.09 -106.99
CA SER A 120 0.82 -14.89 -107.08
C SER A 120 1.39 -14.14 -105.87
N ALA A 121 0.67 -13.13 -105.36
CA ALA A 121 1.05 -12.38 -104.17
C ALA A 121 0.97 -13.22 -102.87
N GLU A 122 -0.05 -14.07 -102.76
CA GLU A 122 -0.22 -15.00 -101.65
C GLU A 122 0.90 -16.07 -101.64
N ASN A 123 1.22 -16.67 -102.79
CA ASN A 123 2.35 -17.60 -102.94
C ASN A 123 3.70 -16.98 -102.51
N ALA A 124 3.95 -15.73 -102.90
CA ALA A 124 5.17 -15.01 -102.50
C ALA A 124 5.22 -14.74 -100.98
N SER A 125 4.10 -14.35 -100.39
CA SER A 125 3.98 -14.05 -98.96
C SER A 125 4.20 -15.30 -98.10
N TYR A 126 3.56 -16.41 -98.45
CA TYR A 126 3.76 -17.72 -97.81
C TYR A 126 5.22 -18.19 -97.90
N SER A 127 5.86 -18.05 -99.07
CA SER A 127 7.27 -18.44 -99.25
C SER A 127 8.21 -17.69 -98.30
N GLN A 128 7.98 -16.39 -98.07
CA GLN A 128 8.76 -15.59 -97.12
C GLN A 128 8.49 -15.98 -95.65
N ALA A 129 7.24 -16.31 -95.31
CA ALA A 129 6.87 -16.75 -93.97
C ALA A 129 7.50 -18.12 -93.63
N VAL A 130 7.50 -19.08 -94.56
CA VAL A 130 8.15 -20.39 -94.41
C VAL A 130 9.66 -20.24 -94.21
N ALA A 131 10.33 -19.40 -95.01
CA ALA A 131 11.77 -19.15 -94.85
C ALA A 131 12.10 -18.56 -93.46
N SER A 132 11.29 -17.59 -93.01
CA SER A 132 11.45 -16.93 -91.71
C SER A 132 11.24 -17.90 -90.53
N GLN A 133 10.18 -18.72 -90.58
CA GLN A 133 9.90 -19.72 -89.54
C GLN A 133 10.97 -20.83 -89.51
N THR A 134 11.50 -21.23 -90.68
CA THR A 134 12.59 -22.21 -90.77
C THR A 134 13.87 -21.69 -90.11
N ALA A 135 14.22 -20.42 -90.32
CA ALA A 135 15.36 -19.79 -89.66
C ALA A 135 15.20 -19.75 -88.13
N ALA A 136 14.01 -19.37 -87.64
CA ALA A 136 13.70 -19.37 -86.21
C ALA A 136 13.77 -20.79 -85.57
N ASN A 137 13.25 -21.80 -86.27
CA ASN A 137 13.31 -23.20 -85.83
C ASN A 137 14.77 -23.69 -85.69
N ASN A 138 15.64 -23.35 -86.63
CA ASN A 138 17.05 -23.74 -86.59
C ASN A 138 17.82 -23.08 -85.44
N VAL A 139 17.48 -21.84 -85.06
CA VAL A 139 18.06 -21.18 -83.88
C VAL A 139 17.63 -21.89 -82.59
N ALA A 140 16.34 -22.23 -82.44
CA ALA A 140 15.83 -22.93 -81.27
C ALA A 140 16.48 -24.31 -81.06
N LEU A 141 16.64 -25.09 -82.13
CA LEU A 141 17.35 -26.37 -82.11
C LEU A 141 18.81 -26.23 -81.68
N LYS A 142 19.52 -25.23 -82.22
CA LYS A 142 20.95 -25.02 -81.95
C LYS A 142 21.21 -24.60 -80.49
N SER A 143 20.30 -23.85 -79.87
CA SER A 143 20.40 -23.49 -78.44
C SER A 143 20.15 -24.68 -77.51
N ALA A 144 19.20 -25.57 -77.84
CA ALA A 144 18.90 -26.75 -77.02
C ALA A 144 20.03 -27.79 -76.99
N GLN A 145 20.80 -27.90 -78.09
CA GLN A 145 21.91 -28.84 -78.23
C GLN A 145 23.06 -28.60 -77.20
N ALA A 146 23.13 -27.41 -76.59
CA ALA A 146 24.26 -26.98 -75.75
C ALA A 146 24.12 -27.25 -74.24
N ILE A 147 22.98 -27.79 -73.77
CA ILE A 147 22.63 -27.88 -72.34
C ILE A 147 22.16 -29.30 -71.96
N ILE A 148 22.61 -30.33 -72.69
CA ILE A 148 22.22 -31.73 -72.42
C ILE A 148 23.20 -32.34 -71.41
N VAL A 149 22.69 -32.70 -70.23
CA VAL A 149 23.44 -33.29 -69.11
C VAL A 149 23.00 -34.74 -68.90
N THR A 150 23.90 -35.63 -68.47
CA THR A 150 23.54 -37.05 -68.26
C THR A 150 22.92 -37.31 -66.88
N GLU A 151 22.05 -38.32 -66.81
CA GLU A 151 21.43 -38.82 -65.56
C GLU A 151 22.45 -39.06 -64.44
N GLN A 152 23.67 -39.51 -64.79
CA GLN A 152 24.73 -39.82 -63.83
C GLN A 152 25.36 -38.56 -63.22
N GLN A 153 25.45 -37.45 -63.97
CA GLN A 153 25.91 -36.15 -63.47
C GLN A 153 24.84 -35.51 -62.56
N LYS A 154 23.57 -35.59 -62.97
CA LYS A 154 22.40 -35.09 -62.20
C LYS A 154 22.34 -35.70 -60.78
N ASN A 155 22.69 -36.98 -60.67
CA ASN A 155 22.85 -37.69 -59.39
C ASN A 155 24.08 -37.26 -58.58
N GLN A 156 25.21 -36.93 -59.23
CA GLN A 156 26.40 -36.40 -58.54
C GLN A 156 26.17 -34.98 -58.00
N GLU A 157 25.52 -34.10 -58.77
CA GLU A 157 25.14 -32.75 -58.33
C GLU A 157 24.22 -32.80 -57.10
N THR A 158 23.23 -33.70 -57.12
CA THR A 158 22.33 -33.97 -55.98
C THR A 158 23.09 -34.44 -54.73
N ALA A 159 24.03 -35.39 -54.89
CA ALA A 159 24.81 -35.92 -53.77
C ALA A 159 25.78 -34.88 -53.17
N GLN A 160 26.40 -34.04 -54.01
CA GLN A 160 27.25 -32.95 -53.58
C GLN A 160 26.47 -31.89 -52.80
N GLU A 161 25.30 -31.48 -53.32
CA GLU A 161 24.43 -30.49 -52.67
C GLU A 161 23.94 -30.96 -51.29
N ASN A 162 23.50 -32.22 -51.16
CA ASN A 162 23.18 -32.83 -49.87
C ASN A 162 24.37 -32.81 -48.88
N THR A 163 25.58 -33.06 -49.39
CA THR A 163 26.81 -33.09 -48.59
C THR A 163 27.20 -31.69 -48.09
N ASP A 164 27.05 -30.66 -48.92
CA ASP A 164 27.41 -29.29 -48.53
C ASP A 164 26.33 -28.62 -47.66
N PHE A 165 25.05 -28.98 -47.81
CA PHE A 165 23.99 -28.62 -46.85
C PHE A 165 24.27 -29.19 -45.46
N GLN A 166 24.69 -30.46 -45.35
CA GLN A 166 25.10 -31.06 -44.07
C GLN A 166 26.28 -30.32 -43.43
N LYS A 167 27.35 -30.03 -44.18
CA LYS A 167 28.51 -29.26 -43.67
C LYS A 167 28.12 -27.86 -43.18
N GLN A 168 27.27 -27.16 -43.95
CA GLN A 168 26.82 -25.82 -43.58
C GLN A 168 25.95 -25.85 -42.32
N THR A 169 25.09 -26.86 -42.18
CA THR A 169 24.31 -27.11 -40.95
C THR A 169 25.23 -27.36 -39.75
N SER A 170 26.13 -28.35 -39.81
CA SER A 170 27.02 -28.66 -38.67
C SER A 170 27.98 -27.52 -38.28
N ASN A 171 28.38 -26.67 -39.24
CA ASN A 171 29.11 -25.43 -38.94
C ASN A 171 28.24 -24.40 -38.21
N LEU A 172 26.98 -24.24 -38.61
CA LEU A 172 26.02 -23.35 -37.95
C LEU A 172 25.69 -23.84 -36.54
N ASP A 173 25.45 -25.15 -36.36
CA ASP A 173 25.26 -25.79 -35.05
C ASP A 173 26.44 -25.53 -34.11
N SER A 174 27.67 -25.65 -34.62
CA SER A 174 28.90 -25.44 -33.87
C SER A 174 29.10 -23.98 -33.46
N GLN A 175 28.77 -23.02 -34.33
CA GLN A 175 28.81 -21.59 -34.03
C GLN A 175 27.75 -21.18 -33.01
N HIS A 176 26.55 -21.74 -33.13
CA HIS A 176 25.45 -21.55 -32.19
C HIS A 176 25.83 -22.07 -30.79
N LYS A 177 26.31 -23.32 -30.71
CA LYS A 177 26.80 -23.94 -29.47
C LYS A 177 27.89 -23.10 -28.79
N ALA A 178 28.89 -22.65 -29.55
CA ALA A 178 29.97 -21.81 -29.03
C ALA A 178 29.50 -20.41 -28.55
N THR A 179 28.42 -19.89 -29.14
CA THR A 179 27.83 -18.61 -28.72
C THR A 179 27.05 -18.78 -27.40
N LEU A 180 26.26 -19.84 -27.26
CA LEU A 180 25.58 -20.18 -26.01
C LEU A 180 26.57 -20.45 -24.87
N ASP A 181 27.61 -21.25 -25.10
CA ASP A 181 28.64 -21.55 -24.09
C ASP A 181 29.34 -20.27 -23.58
N LYS A 182 29.52 -19.28 -24.47
CA LYS A 182 30.10 -17.98 -24.12
C LYS A 182 29.14 -17.09 -23.33
N LEU A 183 27.83 -17.17 -23.60
CA LEU A 183 26.81 -16.50 -22.80
C LEU A 183 26.76 -17.08 -21.38
N ASP A 184 26.71 -18.41 -21.24
CA ASP A 184 26.73 -19.11 -19.94
C ASP A 184 27.99 -18.79 -19.13
N GLN A 185 29.16 -18.78 -19.78
CA GLN A 185 30.43 -18.42 -19.14
C GLN A 185 30.46 -16.93 -18.71
N THR A 186 29.77 -16.04 -19.43
CA THR A 186 29.61 -14.63 -19.04
C THR A 186 28.69 -14.50 -17.83
N LEU A 187 27.53 -15.17 -17.83
CA LEU A 187 26.60 -15.24 -16.70
C LEU A 187 27.30 -15.75 -15.43
N GLN A 188 28.08 -16.83 -15.54
CA GLN A 188 28.81 -17.39 -14.41
C GLN A 188 29.84 -16.42 -13.83
N ASN A 189 30.59 -15.72 -14.70
CA ASN A 189 31.59 -14.74 -14.29
C ASN A 189 30.95 -13.51 -13.61
N ASP A 190 29.91 -12.93 -14.20
CA ASP A 190 29.26 -11.74 -13.64
C ASP A 190 28.45 -12.03 -12.37
N THR A 191 27.90 -13.24 -12.25
CA THR A 191 27.30 -13.75 -11.01
C THR A 191 28.35 -13.87 -9.91
N ASN A 192 29.50 -14.48 -10.19
CA ASN A 192 30.59 -14.63 -9.22
C ASN A 192 31.14 -13.26 -8.79
N ASN A 193 31.49 -12.39 -9.74
CA ASN A 193 31.97 -11.04 -9.48
C ASN A 193 31.00 -10.20 -8.62
N THR A 194 29.69 -10.35 -8.85
CA THR A 194 28.66 -9.61 -8.11
C THR A 194 28.41 -10.21 -6.71
N ASN A 195 28.49 -11.54 -6.55
CA ASN A 195 28.47 -12.20 -5.24
C ASN A 195 29.70 -11.80 -4.39
N ASP A 196 30.89 -11.74 -4.99
CA ASP A 196 32.11 -11.25 -4.36
C ASP A 196 31.98 -9.79 -3.87
N ALA A 197 31.33 -8.94 -4.67
CA ALA A 197 31.02 -7.56 -4.30
C ALA A 197 30.03 -7.49 -3.12
N ILE A 198 29.02 -8.37 -3.09
CA ILE A 198 28.08 -8.50 -1.96
C ILE A 198 28.83 -8.89 -0.68
N GLN A 199 29.71 -9.90 -0.73
CA GLN A 199 30.49 -10.33 0.43
C GLN A 199 31.40 -9.21 0.96
N LYS A 200 32.09 -8.48 0.06
CA LYS A 200 32.96 -7.35 0.42
C LYS A 200 32.17 -6.20 1.05
N GLU A 201 31.01 -5.84 0.49
CA GLU A 201 30.16 -4.78 1.07
C GLU A 201 29.53 -5.21 2.40
N VAL A 202 29.08 -6.46 2.55
CA VAL A 202 28.61 -7.00 3.85
C VAL A 202 29.71 -6.97 4.90
N ALA A 203 30.95 -7.31 4.56
CA ALA A 203 32.09 -7.23 5.47
C ALA A 203 32.41 -5.76 5.86
N ARG A 204 32.37 -4.83 4.89
CA ARG A 204 32.58 -3.40 5.11
C ARG A 204 31.51 -2.81 6.04
N GLN A 205 30.23 -3.09 5.78
CA GLN A 205 29.09 -2.65 6.60
C GLN A 205 29.18 -3.19 8.04
N LYS A 206 29.65 -4.43 8.24
CA LYS A 206 29.93 -4.98 9.59
C LYS A 206 31.05 -4.22 10.31
N ALA A 207 32.12 -3.87 9.61
CA ALA A 207 33.24 -3.11 10.19
C ALA A 207 32.82 -1.69 10.59
N ASP A 208 32.10 -0.98 9.70
CA ASP A 208 31.53 0.35 9.99
C ASP A 208 30.59 0.30 11.22
N GLN A 209 29.69 -0.68 11.25
CA GLN A 209 28.75 -0.89 12.35
C GLN A 209 29.46 -1.18 13.67
N GLN A 210 30.47 -2.05 13.67
CA GLN A 210 31.23 -2.37 14.88
C GLN A 210 32.00 -1.14 15.38
N GLY A 211 32.67 -0.39 14.50
CA GLY A 211 33.37 0.84 14.87
C GLY A 211 32.45 1.92 15.47
N ALA A 212 31.21 2.01 14.98
CA ALA A 212 30.19 2.88 15.58
C ALA A 212 29.75 2.37 16.97
N ILE A 213 29.46 1.07 17.10
CA ILE A 213 29.09 0.41 18.36
C ILE A 213 30.18 0.60 19.43
N ASP A 214 31.44 0.36 19.08
CA ASP A 214 32.59 0.48 19.99
C ASP A 214 32.76 1.92 20.49
N LYS A 215 32.57 2.91 19.60
CA LYS A 215 32.61 4.33 19.98
C LYS A 215 31.46 4.68 20.93
N THR A 216 30.22 4.33 20.59
CA THR A 216 29.05 4.61 21.43
C THR A 216 29.15 3.90 22.79
N ALA A 217 29.66 2.66 22.83
CA ALA A 217 29.90 1.93 24.06
C ALA A 217 30.89 2.68 24.98
N LYS A 218 31.99 3.18 24.42
CA LYS A 218 33.01 3.97 25.14
C LYS A 218 32.48 5.32 25.62
N ASP A 219 31.66 6.00 24.82
CA ASP A 219 31.02 7.26 25.20
C ASP A 219 30.02 7.06 26.36
N PHE A 220 29.33 5.92 26.43
CA PHE A 220 28.53 5.51 27.60
C PHE A 220 29.39 5.12 28.80
N ASP A 221 30.49 4.39 28.62
CA ASP A 221 31.35 3.98 29.74
C ASP A 221 32.01 5.19 30.45
N ASN A 222 32.33 6.25 29.71
CA ASN A 222 32.74 7.53 30.30
C ASN A 222 31.61 8.14 31.15
N GLN A 223 30.39 8.25 30.62
CA GLN A 223 29.24 8.78 31.36
C GLN A 223 28.92 7.97 32.62
N ILE A 224 28.95 6.64 32.53
CA ILE A 224 28.71 5.73 33.67
C ILE A 224 29.79 5.91 34.73
N LYS A 225 31.06 6.07 34.34
CA LYS A 225 32.18 6.35 35.25
C LYS A 225 31.98 7.69 35.96
N ASP A 226 31.70 8.76 35.23
CA ASP A 226 31.57 10.11 35.80
C ASP A 226 30.34 10.21 36.73
N ALA A 227 29.22 9.57 36.35
CA ALA A 227 28.05 9.42 37.23
C ALA A 227 28.34 8.57 38.48
N SER A 228 29.19 7.54 38.38
CA SER A 228 29.62 6.74 39.54
C SER A 228 30.53 7.55 40.49
N GLN A 229 31.39 8.42 39.97
CA GLN A 229 32.17 9.36 40.80
C GLN A 229 31.28 10.38 41.52
N ALA A 230 30.16 10.79 40.90
CA ALA A 230 29.15 11.60 41.57
C ALA A 230 28.46 10.84 42.72
N VAL A 231 28.11 9.55 42.52
CA VAL A 231 27.60 8.67 43.60
C VAL A 231 28.59 8.60 44.77
N ASP A 232 29.87 8.32 44.52
CA ASP A 232 30.91 8.25 45.56
C ASP A 232 31.01 9.57 46.36
N GLN A 233 30.83 10.71 45.70
CA GLN A 233 30.92 12.01 46.35
C GLN A 233 29.68 12.34 47.17
N VAL A 234 28.47 11.97 46.72
CA VAL A 234 27.24 12.13 47.53
C VAL A 234 27.23 11.15 48.71
N GLN A 235 27.73 9.92 48.54
CA GLN A 235 27.88 8.95 49.63
C GLN A 235 28.75 9.48 50.77
N LYS A 236 29.86 10.20 50.46
CA LYS A 236 30.67 10.89 51.48
C LYS A 236 29.87 11.96 52.23
N THR A 237 29.03 12.72 51.53
CA THR A 237 28.17 13.73 52.17
C THR A 237 27.17 13.08 53.13
N VAL A 238 26.51 11.99 52.72
CA VAL A 238 25.59 11.22 53.59
C VAL A 238 26.31 10.68 54.83
N ASN A 239 27.55 10.19 54.68
CA ASN A 239 28.36 9.70 55.81
C ASN A 239 28.75 10.85 56.77
N ASN A 240 29.08 12.04 56.24
CA ASN A 240 29.38 13.22 57.05
C ASN A 240 28.14 13.76 57.80
N ASP A 241 26.96 13.71 57.16
CA ASP A 241 25.70 14.06 57.81
C ASP A 241 25.36 13.09 58.95
N GLN A 242 25.60 11.79 58.77
CA GLN A 242 25.41 10.80 59.84
C GLN A 242 26.34 11.06 61.04
N ASN A 243 27.60 11.45 60.80
CA ASN A 243 28.51 11.89 61.85
C ASN A 243 28.00 13.16 62.56
N THR A 244 27.45 14.11 61.80
CA THR A 244 26.86 15.35 62.32
C THR A 244 25.64 15.06 63.21
N ILE A 245 24.77 14.12 62.81
CA ILE A 245 23.65 13.65 63.64
C ILE A 245 24.15 13.06 64.96
N ASN A 246 25.21 12.24 64.93
CA ASN A 246 25.76 11.61 66.13
C ASN A 246 26.31 12.66 67.12
N GLU A 247 26.98 13.69 66.62
CA GLU A 247 27.46 14.81 67.45
C GLU A 247 26.30 15.64 68.02
N LYS A 248 25.34 16.07 67.18
CA LYS A 248 24.18 16.84 67.62
C LYS A 248 23.30 16.06 68.60
N LYS A 249 23.18 14.73 68.45
CA LYS A 249 22.50 13.86 69.41
C LYS A 249 23.22 13.87 70.76
N LYS A 250 24.54 13.65 70.80
CA LYS A 250 25.32 13.71 72.04
C LYS A 250 25.15 15.06 72.76
N ASN A 251 25.17 16.16 72.01
CA ASN A 251 24.99 17.51 72.56
C ASN A 251 23.56 17.74 73.10
N ASN A 252 22.54 17.20 72.43
CA ASN A 252 21.15 17.24 72.90
C ASN A 252 20.92 16.38 74.14
N ASP A 253 21.44 15.15 74.15
CA ASP A 253 21.32 14.24 75.31
C ASP A 253 21.98 14.85 76.56
N ALA A 254 23.13 15.52 76.39
CA ALA A 254 23.80 16.26 77.46
C ALA A 254 22.98 17.48 77.95
N ALA A 255 22.32 18.21 77.04
CA ALA A 255 21.45 19.33 77.40
C ALA A 255 20.19 18.86 78.15
N GLN A 256 19.59 17.73 77.76
CA GLN A 256 18.47 17.11 78.49
C GLN A 256 18.88 16.65 79.90
N GLN A 257 20.08 16.10 80.07
CA GLN A 257 20.61 15.79 81.40
C GLN A 257 20.83 17.06 82.25
N ALA A 258 21.28 18.16 81.65
CA ALA A 258 21.43 19.44 82.35
C ALA A 258 20.07 20.01 82.82
N VAL A 259 19.00 19.86 82.02
CA VAL A 259 17.63 20.21 82.44
C VAL A 259 17.21 19.41 83.68
N LYS A 260 17.43 18.07 83.68
CA LYS A 260 17.09 17.24 84.84
C LYS A 260 17.88 17.68 86.09
N ASN A 261 19.19 17.87 85.96
CA ASN A 261 20.04 18.27 87.09
C ASN A 261 19.59 19.62 87.67
N ALA A 262 19.28 20.61 86.83
CA ALA A 262 18.78 21.91 87.28
C ALA A 262 17.39 21.81 87.94
N GLN A 263 16.52 20.91 87.45
CA GLN A 263 15.21 20.65 88.05
C GLN A 263 15.34 19.98 89.44
N ASP A 264 16.23 18.98 89.57
CA ASP A 264 16.49 18.29 90.83
C ASP A 264 16.98 19.28 91.91
N THR A 265 17.93 20.15 91.56
CA THR A 265 18.42 21.24 92.43
C THR A 265 17.28 22.19 92.83
N LEU A 266 16.61 22.78 91.84
CA LEU A 266 15.49 23.72 92.06
C LEU A 266 14.37 23.16 92.96
N SER A 267 14.08 21.87 92.87
CA SER A 267 13.13 21.19 93.75
C SER A 267 13.67 21.07 95.18
N SER A 268 14.93 20.67 95.35
CA SER A 268 15.58 20.56 96.67
C SER A 268 15.62 21.90 97.41
N ASP A 269 15.96 22.99 96.72
CA ASP A 269 16.05 24.32 97.32
C ASP A 269 14.68 24.95 97.64
N LYS A 270 13.63 24.62 96.87
CA LYS A 270 12.26 24.99 97.21
C LYS A 270 11.80 24.31 98.50
N SER A 271 12.03 23.01 98.66
CA SER A 271 11.69 22.31 99.91
C SER A 271 12.53 22.78 101.12
N ALA A 272 13.79 23.18 100.90
CA ALA A 272 14.60 23.81 101.94
C ALA A 272 14.05 25.19 102.37
N LEU A 273 13.58 26.00 101.41
CA LEU A 273 12.92 27.28 101.67
C LEU A 273 11.60 27.10 102.43
N GLU A 274 10.74 26.20 101.96
CA GLU A 274 9.45 25.86 102.60
C GLU A 274 9.67 25.41 104.06
N SER A 275 10.69 24.57 104.30
CA SER A 275 11.10 24.13 105.63
C SER A 275 11.55 25.29 106.52
N ALA A 276 12.44 26.17 106.03
CA ALA A 276 12.94 27.31 106.80
C ALA A 276 11.82 28.31 107.14
N GLN A 277 10.84 28.49 106.25
CA GLN A 277 9.64 29.30 106.51
C GLN A 277 8.75 28.66 107.58
N ALA A 278 8.45 27.37 107.45
CA ALA A 278 7.63 26.64 108.43
C ALA A 278 8.23 26.66 109.85
N LYS A 279 9.55 26.45 109.99
CA LYS A 279 10.24 26.52 111.28
C LYS A 279 10.24 27.93 111.90
N ARG A 280 10.18 28.99 111.08
CA ARG A 280 10.02 30.38 111.56
C ARG A 280 8.59 30.68 112.01
N GLU A 281 7.59 30.22 111.26
CA GLU A 281 6.17 30.41 111.61
C GLU A 281 5.75 29.60 112.85
N ALA A 282 6.48 28.53 113.17
CA ALA A 282 6.25 27.69 114.34
C ALA A 282 6.76 28.25 115.68
N ILE A 283 7.40 29.43 115.72
CA ILE A 283 7.82 30.06 116.98
C ILE A 283 6.57 30.59 117.70
N PRO A 284 6.20 30.06 118.90
CA PRO A 284 5.02 30.51 119.62
C PRO A 284 5.13 31.96 120.09
N VAL A 285 4.00 32.67 120.08
CA VAL A 285 3.88 34.02 120.66
C VAL A 285 3.59 33.93 122.15
N ILE A 286 4.47 34.49 122.98
CA ILE A 286 4.30 34.56 124.44
C ILE A 286 3.57 35.85 124.83
N LYS A 287 2.66 35.78 125.81
CA LYS A 287 2.03 36.94 126.47
C LYS A 287 2.40 36.98 127.95
N ILE A 288 2.89 38.12 128.45
CA ILE A 288 3.20 38.32 129.87
C ILE A 288 2.53 39.61 130.35
N ASN A 289 1.74 39.54 131.43
CA ASN A 289 1.30 40.73 132.14
C ASN A 289 2.42 41.21 133.07
N LYS A 290 3.18 42.20 132.58
CA LYS A 290 4.32 42.79 133.31
C LYS A 290 3.96 43.19 134.73
N ASP A 291 2.85 43.90 134.94
CA ASP A 291 2.53 44.49 136.23
C ASP A 291 2.17 43.41 137.27
N GLN A 292 1.42 42.38 136.85
CA GLN A 292 1.11 41.22 137.70
C GLN A 292 2.35 40.38 138.01
N TRP A 293 3.25 40.20 137.05
CA TRP A 293 4.50 39.47 137.29
C TRP A 293 5.39 40.19 138.31
N TYR A 294 5.61 41.50 138.14
CA TYR A 294 6.42 42.27 139.08
C TYR A 294 5.75 42.39 140.45
N GLN A 295 4.41 42.41 140.55
CA GLN A 295 3.71 42.33 141.85
C GLN A 295 4.07 41.02 142.57
N ALA A 296 3.82 39.87 141.95
CA ALA A 296 4.12 38.56 142.53
C ALA A 296 5.60 38.40 142.92
N TYR A 297 6.52 38.85 142.06
CA TYR A 297 7.96 38.82 142.28
C TYR A 297 8.40 39.69 143.48
N ASN A 298 7.85 40.90 143.61
CA ASN A 298 8.15 41.81 144.72
C ASN A 298 7.59 41.28 146.06
N ASP A 299 6.39 40.70 146.06
CA ASP A 299 5.80 40.07 147.25
C ASP A 299 6.63 38.87 147.71
N TRP A 300 7.06 38.01 146.78
CA TRP A 300 8.00 36.93 147.08
C TRP A 300 9.31 37.45 147.68
N TYR A 301 9.95 38.42 147.04
CA TYR A 301 11.24 38.94 147.45
C TYR A 301 11.17 39.59 148.85
N THR A 302 10.20 40.49 149.06
CA THR A 302 10.07 41.26 150.31
C THR A 302 9.60 40.43 151.50
N THR A 303 8.93 39.29 151.28
CA THR A 303 8.49 38.41 152.37
C THR A 303 9.50 37.32 152.76
N GLY A 304 10.58 37.13 152.00
CA GLY A 304 11.67 36.21 152.35
C GLY A 304 12.60 35.83 151.20
N GLY A 305 12.17 35.98 149.93
CA GLY A 305 12.97 35.65 148.75
C GLY A 305 13.57 34.24 148.80
N TYR A 306 14.89 34.16 148.57
CA TYR A 306 15.67 32.92 148.68
C TYR A 306 15.61 32.21 150.06
N SER A 307 15.17 32.89 151.12
CA SER A 307 15.00 32.30 152.46
C SER A 307 13.57 31.78 152.73
N GLY A 308 12.69 31.75 151.72
CA GLY A 308 11.31 31.27 151.85
C GLY A 308 10.25 32.33 151.56
N GLY A 309 10.39 33.06 150.45
CA GLY A 309 9.43 34.06 149.99
C GLY A 309 8.04 33.49 149.69
N THR A 310 7.01 34.33 149.85
CA THR A 310 5.60 33.95 149.73
C THR A 310 4.80 34.99 148.96
N ILE A 311 3.84 34.55 148.13
CA ILE A 311 2.94 35.44 147.39
C ILE A 311 1.48 35.30 147.82
N THR A 312 0.63 36.24 147.39
CA THR A 312 -0.83 36.18 147.56
C THR A 312 -1.46 35.09 146.67
N LYS A 313 -2.72 34.73 146.95
CA LYS A 313 -3.45 33.78 146.09
C LYS A 313 -3.82 34.40 144.74
N GLU A 314 -4.11 35.69 144.74
CA GLU A 314 -4.46 36.49 143.58
C GLU A 314 -3.28 36.57 142.59
N ASP A 315 -2.07 36.76 143.12
CA ASP A 315 -0.81 36.73 142.36
C ASP A 315 -0.49 35.33 141.85
N ALA A 316 -0.62 34.28 142.68
CA ALA A 316 -0.45 32.90 142.24
C ALA A 316 -1.41 32.55 141.08
N GLN A 317 -2.66 32.98 141.15
CA GLN A 317 -3.64 32.77 140.07
C GLN A 317 -3.28 33.55 138.79
N ALA A 318 -2.64 34.72 138.91
CA ALA A 318 -2.14 35.48 137.76
C ALA A 318 -0.94 34.78 137.09
N LEU A 319 0.00 34.23 137.88
CA LEU A 319 1.10 33.42 137.38
C LEU A 319 0.60 32.13 136.70
N VAL A 320 -0.37 31.43 137.29
CA VAL A 320 -1.03 30.25 136.67
C VAL A 320 -1.68 30.62 135.34
N ASN A 321 -2.36 31.76 135.25
CA ASN A 321 -2.97 32.21 134.00
C ASN A 321 -1.90 32.48 132.93
N MET A 322 -0.84 33.20 133.27
CA MET A 322 0.27 33.45 132.35
C MET A 322 1.01 32.17 131.96
N CYS A 323 1.18 31.19 132.85
CA CYS A 323 1.93 29.97 132.54
C CYS A 323 1.11 28.94 131.75
N TYR A 324 -0.19 28.83 132.00
CA TYR A 324 -1.00 27.69 131.52
C TYR A 324 -2.25 28.05 130.71
N ASN A 325 -2.76 29.29 130.79
CA ASN A 325 -4.02 29.69 130.13
C ASN A 325 -3.82 30.71 128.99
N ASP A 326 -2.91 31.66 129.14
CA ASP A 326 -2.61 32.67 128.12
C ASP A 326 -1.56 32.20 127.10
N ASN A 327 -0.79 31.16 127.44
CA ASN A 327 0.35 30.67 126.69
C ASN A 327 0.24 29.14 126.51
N HIS A 328 0.45 28.67 125.29
CA HIS A 328 0.46 27.25 124.94
C HIS A 328 1.49 26.99 123.84
N TYR A 329 2.22 25.88 123.93
CA TYR A 329 3.07 25.40 122.83
C TYR A 329 2.21 24.99 121.61
N ARG A 330 2.80 25.07 120.42
CA ARG A 330 2.19 24.61 119.16
C ARG A 330 3.24 23.97 118.24
N SER A 331 3.27 22.64 118.23
CA SER A 331 4.07 21.85 117.32
C SER A 331 3.65 22.03 115.85
N ASN A 332 4.62 21.96 114.93
CA ASN A 332 4.41 21.85 113.48
C ASN A 332 4.74 20.42 112.99
N GLU A 333 4.29 20.07 111.79
CA GLU A 333 4.49 18.71 111.24
C GLU A 333 5.94 18.36 110.92
N GLN A 334 6.84 19.32 110.66
CA GLN A 334 8.25 18.99 110.42
C GLN A 334 8.92 18.51 111.71
N ASP A 335 8.76 19.25 112.81
CA ASP A 335 9.41 18.93 114.09
C ASP A 335 8.93 17.58 114.67
N LYS A 336 7.72 17.13 114.34
CA LYS A 336 7.20 15.80 114.72
C LYS A 336 7.87 14.65 113.96
N ASN A 337 8.33 14.92 112.74
CA ASN A 337 9.01 13.94 111.89
C ASN A 337 10.54 14.00 112.05
N GLU A 338 11.08 15.02 112.72
CA GLU A 338 12.50 15.14 113.03
C GLU A 338 12.84 14.42 114.34
N ILE A 339 13.39 13.21 114.20
CA ILE A 339 13.89 12.38 115.31
C ILE A 339 15.19 12.97 115.87
N ILE A 340 15.34 12.94 117.20
CA ILE A 340 16.52 13.42 117.93
C ILE A 340 17.08 12.33 118.87
N ASP A 341 18.30 12.54 119.36
CA ASP A 341 18.85 11.87 120.54
C ASP A 341 19.12 12.94 121.61
N PRO A 342 18.32 13.04 122.69
CA PRO A 342 18.54 14.05 123.72
C PRO A 342 19.83 13.86 124.54
N ASN A 343 20.55 12.74 124.41
CA ASN A 343 21.89 12.61 124.97
C ASN A 343 22.99 13.17 124.04
N ASN A 344 22.69 13.32 122.74
CA ASN A 344 23.65 13.65 121.70
C ASN A 344 22.98 14.39 120.51
N LEU A 345 22.51 15.61 120.75
CA LEU A 345 21.96 16.48 119.71
C LEU A 345 23.02 16.78 118.64
N THR A 346 22.64 16.74 117.36
CA THR A 346 23.53 17.17 116.28
C THR A 346 23.74 18.69 116.30
N ASP A 347 24.87 19.20 115.80
CA ASP A 347 25.18 20.65 115.82
C ASP A 347 24.08 21.54 115.21
N ASN A 348 23.31 21.02 114.24
CA ASN A 348 22.16 21.72 113.66
C ASN A 348 20.97 21.74 114.61
N GLN A 349 20.61 20.58 115.19
CA GLN A 349 19.53 20.45 116.16
C GLN A 349 19.80 21.26 117.44
N LEU A 350 21.06 21.27 117.88
CA LEU A 350 21.54 22.08 119.00
C LEU A 350 21.38 23.57 118.69
N LYS A 351 21.86 24.06 117.54
CA LYS A 351 21.65 25.46 117.11
C LYS A 351 20.16 25.82 117.02
N GLU A 352 19.34 24.91 116.52
CA GLU A 352 17.90 25.12 116.38
C GLU A 352 17.17 25.24 117.73
N ILE A 353 17.40 24.33 118.68
CA ILE A 353 16.77 24.41 120.00
C ILE A 353 17.28 25.61 120.81
N ASN A 354 18.54 26.01 120.61
CA ASN A 354 19.11 27.22 121.21
C ASN A 354 18.44 28.49 120.66
N ILE A 355 18.27 28.59 119.33
CA ILE A 355 17.54 29.70 118.69
C ILE A 355 16.08 29.72 119.15
N PHE A 356 15.42 28.56 119.27
CA PHE A 356 14.05 28.44 119.77
C PHE A 356 13.94 28.94 121.22
N GLY A 357 14.72 28.39 122.15
CA GLY A 357 14.70 28.77 123.57
C GLY A 357 15.00 30.26 123.78
N ALA A 358 15.99 30.80 123.07
CA ALA A 358 16.30 32.23 123.11
C ALA A 358 15.14 33.10 122.59
N ASN A 359 14.38 32.67 121.57
CA ASN A 359 13.19 33.38 121.10
C ASN A 359 12.02 33.32 122.10
N ILE A 360 11.85 32.23 122.85
CA ILE A 360 10.87 32.18 123.96
C ILE A 360 11.28 33.15 125.06
N LEU A 361 12.51 33.04 125.55
CA LEU A 361 13.02 33.84 126.66
C LEU A 361 13.06 35.34 126.32
N ASN A 362 13.41 35.71 125.09
CA ASN A 362 13.43 37.10 124.65
C ASN A 362 12.04 37.73 124.53
N GLN A 363 10.99 36.96 124.23
CA GLN A 363 9.63 37.50 124.28
C GLN A 363 9.18 37.81 125.71
N ILE A 364 9.60 37.00 126.69
CA ILE A 364 9.34 37.24 128.12
C ILE A 364 10.12 38.48 128.57
N ARG A 365 11.45 38.50 128.38
CA ARG A 365 12.33 39.61 128.78
C ARG A 365 11.92 40.93 128.13
N THR A 366 11.56 40.94 126.84
CA THR A 366 11.07 42.15 126.15
C THR A 366 9.77 42.69 126.79
N GLN A 367 8.81 41.83 127.12
CA GLN A 367 7.54 42.27 127.76
C GLN A 367 7.75 42.77 129.20
N LEU A 368 8.71 42.17 129.93
CA LEU A 368 9.13 42.67 131.24
C LEU A 368 10.01 43.93 131.16
N GLY A 369 10.46 44.33 129.98
CA GLY A 369 11.31 45.51 129.75
C GLY A 369 12.79 45.29 130.08
N LEU A 370 13.26 44.05 130.00
CA LEU A 370 14.61 43.59 130.32
C LEU A 370 15.44 43.39 129.03
N PRO A 371 16.78 43.37 129.09
CA PRO A 371 17.64 43.21 127.92
C PRO A 371 17.49 41.80 127.34
N ILE A 372 17.50 41.70 126.01
CA ILE A 372 17.45 40.39 125.33
C ILE A 372 18.77 39.61 125.49
N VAL A 373 18.64 38.29 125.58
CA VAL A 373 19.76 37.34 125.50
C VAL A 373 20.18 37.12 124.05
N LYS A 374 21.45 36.75 123.85
CA LYS A 374 22.00 36.30 122.56
C LYS A 374 22.35 34.83 122.62
N VAL A 375 22.41 34.14 121.49
CA VAL A 375 23.10 32.84 121.40
C VAL A 375 24.46 33.08 120.77
N THR A 376 25.52 32.54 121.36
CA THR A 376 26.87 32.56 120.79
C THR A 376 27.41 31.13 120.64
N GLN A 377 28.40 30.94 119.79
CA GLN A 377 29.07 29.64 119.70
C GLN A 377 29.74 29.27 121.03
N GLY A 378 30.20 30.25 121.81
CA GLY A 378 30.71 30.10 123.18
C GLY A 378 29.65 29.64 124.18
N SER A 379 28.43 30.21 124.16
CA SER A 379 27.35 29.74 125.03
C SER A 379 26.94 28.30 124.71
N ILE A 380 26.79 27.96 123.42
CA ILE A 380 26.50 26.58 122.99
C ILE A 380 27.61 25.62 123.42
N ASN A 381 28.88 25.97 123.21
CA ASN A 381 30.01 25.13 123.60
C ASN A 381 30.06 24.90 125.11
N PHE A 382 29.74 25.91 125.93
CA PHE A 382 29.69 25.78 127.38
C PHE A 382 28.51 24.93 127.85
N ALA A 383 27.30 25.15 127.33
CA ALA A 383 26.12 24.33 127.67
C ALA A 383 26.34 22.86 127.31
N LYS A 384 26.92 22.58 126.14
CA LYS A 384 27.34 21.25 125.74
C LYS A 384 28.34 20.63 126.72
N SER A 385 29.36 21.38 127.14
CA SER A 385 30.30 20.89 128.17
C SER A 385 29.64 20.67 129.54
N VAL A 386 28.63 21.45 129.94
CA VAL A 386 27.86 21.19 131.18
C VAL A 386 27.12 19.85 131.06
N ALA A 387 26.33 19.67 130.00
CA ALA A 387 25.63 18.42 129.74
C ALA A 387 26.58 17.22 129.63
N GLU A 388 27.75 17.38 128.99
CA GLU A 388 28.80 16.35 128.94
C GLU A 388 29.35 15.98 130.33
N ASN A 389 29.49 16.92 131.28
CA ASN A 389 29.88 16.57 132.65
C ASN A 389 28.77 15.76 133.36
N TYR A 390 27.50 16.21 133.30
CA TYR A 390 26.35 15.45 133.81
C TYR A 390 26.30 14.01 133.25
N LYS A 391 26.56 13.84 131.94
CA LYS A 391 26.62 12.54 131.25
C LYS A 391 27.81 11.67 131.72
N ASN A 392 28.97 12.27 131.96
CA ASN A 392 30.19 11.57 132.42
C ASN A 392 30.08 11.13 133.90
N ASP A 393 29.67 12.04 134.78
CA ASP A 393 29.57 11.81 136.22
C ASP A 393 28.26 11.08 136.60
N LYS A 394 27.36 10.89 135.61
CA LYS A 394 26.06 10.20 135.71
C LYS A 394 25.17 10.82 136.78
N TRP A 395 25.24 12.15 136.87
CA TRP A 395 24.67 12.91 137.96
C TRP A 395 23.15 12.73 138.04
N ASN A 396 22.64 12.46 139.24
CA ASN A 396 21.21 12.30 139.46
C ASN A 396 20.61 13.63 139.97
N PRO A 397 19.72 14.29 139.19
CA PRO A 397 19.16 15.61 139.52
C PRO A 397 18.38 15.66 140.84
N VAL A 398 17.98 14.52 141.43
CA VAL A 398 17.40 14.50 142.80
C VAL A 398 18.38 14.98 143.88
N ASN A 399 19.67 15.08 143.56
CA ASN A 399 20.71 15.62 144.43
C ASN A 399 20.90 17.14 144.27
N GLY A 400 20.12 17.81 143.40
CA GLY A 400 20.35 19.20 142.97
C GLY A 400 21.23 19.28 141.72
N HIS A 401 21.87 20.44 141.51
CA HIS A 401 22.77 20.69 140.38
C HIS A 401 24.11 19.93 140.51
N ASP A 402 24.73 19.60 139.39
CA ASP A 402 26.13 19.18 139.34
C ASP A 402 27.06 20.40 139.40
N ASP A 403 27.19 21.01 140.59
CA ASP A 403 28.10 22.13 140.85
C ASP A 403 29.54 21.84 140.38
N GLN A 404 29.99 20.58 140.48
CA GLN A 404 31.35 20.20 140.13
C GLN A 404 31.53 20.10 138.60
N GLY A 405 30.57 19.52 137.89
CA GLY A 405 30.52 19.50 136.43
C GLY A 405 30.38 20.90 135.82
N ILE A 406 29.52 21.75 136.40
CA ILE A 406 29.37 23.16 136.01
C ILE A 406 30.68 23.91 136.20
N MET A 407 31.35 23.78 137.35
CA MET A 407 32.68 24.38 137.58
C MET A 407 33.76 23.83 136.62
N ASN A 408 33.74 22.54 136.30
CA ASN A 408 34.66 21.92 135.36
C ASN A 408 34.48 22.48 133.94
N ALA A 409 33.24 22.63 133.48
CA ALA A 409 32.91 23.25 132.19
C ALA A 409 33.25 24.75 132.17
N ALA A 410 32.88 25.51 133.22
CA ALA A 410 33.14 26.94 133.32
C ALA A 410 34.65 27.24 133.21
N LYS A 411 35.48 26.44 133.89
CA LYS A 411 36.95 26.54 133.84
C LYS A 411 37.54 26.26 132.45
N GLN A 412 36.90 25.41 131.64
CA GLN A 412 37.34 25.12 130.27
C GLN A 412 37.07 26.31 129.34
N HIS A 413 35.88 26.92 129.44
CA HIS A 413 35.44 28.03 128.59
C HIS A 413 35.84 29.43 129.12
N GLY A 414 36.75 29.49 130.10
CA GLY A 414 37.31 30.74 130.62
C GLY A 414 36.38 31.52 131.56
N LEU A 415 35.35 30.89 132.09
CA LEU A 415 34.34 31.48 132.97
C LEU A 415 34.71 31.35 134.47
N LEU A 416 33.91 31.97 135.36
CA LEU A 416 34.08 31.91 136.82
C LEU A 416 33.61 30.54 137.36
N ALA A 417 34.57 29.65 137.59
CA ALA A 417 34.33 28.36 138.22
C ALA A 417 34.39 28.45 139.76
N SER A 418 33.26 28.78 140.41
CA SER A 418 33.15 28.77 141.89
C SER A 418 31.79 28.33 142.45
N GLY A 419 30.97 27.62 141.66
CA GLY A 419 29.63 27.11 141.97
C GLY A 419 28.71 27.23 140.75
N ASN A 420 27.44 26.82 140.86
CA ASN A 420 26.43 27.17 139.86
C ASN A 420 26.11 28.68 139.91
N TYR A 421 26.46 29.39 138.82
CA TYR A 421 26.06 30.77 138.53
C TYR A 421 25.45 30.92 137.13
N TYR A 422 25.10 29.79 136.50
CA TYR A 422 24.87 29.73 135.06
C TYR A 422 23.65 28.89 134.66
N GLU A 423 23.37 27.81 135.38
CA GLU A 423 22.37 26.81 134.99
C GLU A 423 21.07 26.98 135.77
N CYS A 424 19.97 27.09 135.04
CA CYS A 424 18.65 26.70 135.50
C CYS A 424 18.37 25.28 134.95
N LEU A 425 18.09 24.31 135.83
CA LEU A 425 18.01 22.89 135.46
C LEU A 425 16.54 22.47 135.33
N GLY A 426 16.11 22.20 134.11
CA GLY A 426 14.77 21.67 133.83
C GLY A 426 14.79 20.17 133.56
N GLY A 427 13.59 19.59 133.41
CA GLY A 427 13.46 18.25 132.89
C GLY A 427 12.03 17.73 132.83
N ASP A 428 11.79 16.85 131.86
CA ASP A 428 10.53 16.16 131.58
C ASP A 428 10.84 14.73 131.11
N GLY A 429 9.84 13.94 130.70
CA GLY A 429 9.93 12.52 130.39
C GLY A 429 10.81 12.12 129.19
N SER A 430 10.46 11.04 128.52
CA SER A 430 11.25 10.51 127.40
C SER A 430 10.96 11.28 126.10
N ILE A 431 11.85 12.20 125.74
CA ILE A 431 11.79 13.01 124.53
C ILE A 431 12.43 12.26 123.36
N ASN A 432 11.82 12.23 122.16
CA ASN A 432 12.33 11.49 120.99
C ASN A 432 12.32 12.32 119.69
N THR A 433 11.57 13.42 119.65
CA THR A 433 11.39 14.30 118.49
C THR A 433 11.75 15.75 118.80
N MET A 434 12.06 16.53 117.77
CA MET A 434 12.28 17.97 117.89
C MET A 434 11.02 18.70 118.40
N ALA A 435 9.82 18.18 118.11
CA ALA A 435 8.56 18.72 118.62
C ALA A 435 8.46 18.59 120.15
N GLU A 436 8.70 17.40 120.69
CA GLU A 436 8.69 17.14 122.14
C GLU A 436 9.79 17.93 122.87
N LEU A 437 10.98 18.07 122.26
CA LEU A 437 12.07 18.87 122.83
C LEU A 437 11.72 20.36 122.90
N LYS A 438 11.12 20.91 121.84
CA LYS A 438 10.64 22.29 121.83
C LYS A 438 9.48 22.51 122.80
N GLU A 439 8.62 21.52 123.00
CA GLU A 439 7.55 21.57 124.02
C GLU A 439 8.12 21.59 125.45
N MET A 440 9.08 20.71 125.76
CA MET A 440 9.78 20.70 127.05
C MET A 440 10.47 22.04 127.34
N VAL A 441 11.32 22.51 126.42
CA VAL A 441 12.07 23.78 126.57
C VAL A 441 11.12 24.99 126.66
N TYR A 442 10.01 24.97 125.93
CA TYR A 442 8.96 25.99 126.04
C TYR A 442 8.34 26.02 127.44
N ASN A 443 7.90 24.86 127.94
CA ASN A 443 7.26 24.73 129.24
C ASN A 443 8.22 25.09 130.39
N ASN A 444 9.47 24.63 130.32
CA ASN A 444 10.48 24.87 131.35
C ASN A 444 10.88 26.35 131.42
N ILE A 445 11.22 26.99 130.29
CA ILE A 445 11.53 28.44 130.26
C ILE A 445 10.34 29.26 130.77
N LEU A 446 9.11 28.94 130.33
CA LEU A 446 7.92 29.68 130.72
C LEU A 446 7.61 29.54 132.22
N SER A 447 7.62 28.31 132.75
CA SER A 447 7.37 28.04 134.17
C SER A 447 8.42 28.69 135.08
N MET A 448 9.70 28.48 134.78
CA MET A 448 10.81 29.04 135.57
C MET A 448 10.83 30.56 135.56
N ALA A 449 10.62 31.20 134.41
CA ALA A 449 10.54 32.66 134.32
C ALA A 449 9.30 33.24 135.03
N LEU A 450 8.23 32.45 135.19
CA LEU A 450 7.00 32.81 135.90
C LEU A 450 6.96 32.35 137.37
N GLY A 451 8.09 31.90 137.93
CA GLY A 451 8.21 31.59 139.37
C GLY A 451 7.87 30.15 139.77
N SER A 452 7.90 29.19 138.84
CA SER A 452 7.75 27.75 139.13
C SER A 452 6.45 27.40 139.87
N ILE A 453 5.35 28.06 139.50
CA ILE A 453 3.99 27.83 140.04
C ILE A 453 3.36 26.57 139.40
N SER A 454 2.60 25.77 140.16
CA SER A 454 1.89 24.60 139.61
C SER A 454 0.49 24.95 139.09
N PRO A 455 -0.12 24.14 138.20
CA PRO A 455 -1.43 24.43 137.60
C PRO A 455 -2.60 24.59 138.59
N ASP A 456 -2.48 24.06 139.80
CA ASP A 456 -3.49 24.19 140.87
C ASP A 456 -3.32 25.44 141.75
N GLY A 457 -2.30 26.28 141.46
CA GLY A 457 -1.98 27.47 142.24
C GLY A 457 -1.29 27.18 143.57
N THR A 458 -0.74 25.97 143.75
CA THR A 458 0.30 25.73 144.77
C THR A 458 1.68 26.07 144.19
N GLY A 459 2.74 25.93 144.99
CA GLY A 459 4.10 26.30 144.57
C GLY A 459 5.13 25.37 145.18
N ASN A 460 6.25 25.21 144.49
CA ASN A 460 7.27 24.20 144.82
C ASN A 460 8.21 24.61 145.99
N GLY A 461 7.88 25.69 146.71
CA GLY A 461 8.64 26.18 147.85
C GLY A 461 8.47 25.31 149.10
N ASN A 462 9.53 24.60 149.49
CA ASN A 462 9.54 23.67 150.63
C ASN A 462 9.40 24.37 152.01
N LEU A 463 8.17 24.77 152.36
CA LEU A 463 7.81 25.33 153.67
C LEU A 463 6.41 24.87 154.15
N ASP A 464 6.35 23.64 154.64
CA ASP A 464 5.28 23.24 155.56
C ASP A 464 5.36 24.07 156.86
N GLY A 465 4.28 24.79 157.23
CA GLY A 465 4.06 25.21 158.62
C GLY A 465 3.86 26.69 158.95
N HIS A 466 3.52 27.57 158.00
CA HIS A 466 3.13 28.96 158.31
C HIS A 466 1.65 29.25 158.00
N GLY A 467 0.82 29.19 159.03
CA GLY A 467 -0.64 29.30 158.92
C GLY A 467 -1.12 30.72 158.62
N GLY A 468 -1.49 30.99 157.37
CA GLY A 468 -2.23 32.19 156.96
C GLY A 468 -2.01 32.60 155.51
N TYR A 469 -2.87 32.10 154.60
CA TYR A 469 -3.08 32.60 153.22
C TYR A 469 -1.82 33.06 152.45
N LYS A 470 -0.76 32.25 152.46
CA LYS A 470 0.53 32.50 151.81
C LYS A 470 0.96 31.26 151.04
N ILE A 471 1.46 31.45 149.82
CA ILE A 471 1.90 30.36 148.94
C ILE A 471 3.41 30.49 148.75
N GLY A 472 4.16 29.41 149.03
CA GLY A 472 5.61 29.35 148.85
C GLY A 472 5.96 29.09 147.38
N VAL A 473 6.59 30.07 146.73
CA VAL A 473 6.85 30.10 145.28
C VAL A 473 8.34 30.32 145.04
N GLU A 474 8.86 30.02 143.86
CA GLU A 474 10.30 29.92 143.61
C GLU A 474 10.71 30.79 142.40
N PHE A 475 11.35 31.93 142.67
CA PHE A 475 11.83 32.87 141.65
C PHE A 475 13.38 32.90 141.53
N ALA A 476 14.08 31.88 142.01
CA ALA A 476 15.54 31.75 141.83
C ALA A 476 15.89 31.43 140.36
N HIS A 477 15.15 30.51 139.72
CA HIS A 477 15.28 30.28 138.28
C HIS A 477 14.87 31.52 137.46
N ALA A 478 13.81 32.22 137.88
CA ALA A 478 13.42 33.48 137.27
C ALA A 478 14.55 34.53 137.34
N ASN A 479 15.28 34.61 138.46
CA ASN A 479 16.43 35.50 138.58
C ASN A 479 17.57 35.14 137.62
N GLY A 480 17.89 33.86 137.46
CA GLY A 480 18.90 33.39 136.48
C GLY A 480 18.48 33.63 135.02
N LEU A 481 17.25 33.27 134.66
CA LEU A 481 16.75 33.39 133.29
C LEU A 481 16.43 34.84 132.88
N LEU A 482 16.13 35.74 133.81
CA LEU A 482 15.72 37.13 133.52
C LEU A 482 16.81 38.18 133.86
N GLY A 483 17.98 37.75 134.32
CA GLY A 483 19.12 38.65 134.58
C GLY A 483 18.95 39.52 135.82
N TYR A 484 18.58 38.87 136.93
CA TYR A 484 18.50 39.42 138.30
C TYR A 484 17.69 40.73 138.44
N PRO A 485 16.38 40.74 138.08
CA PRO A 485 15.59 41.97 137.96
C PRO A 485 15.33 42.74 139.27
N HIS A 486 15.51 42.15 140.46
CA HIS A 486 15.52 42.90 141.72
C HIS A 486 16.83 43.71 141.88
N ASP A 487 17.97 43.03 141.79
CA ASP A 487 19.29 43.62 142.07
C ASP A 487 19.75 44.56 140.95
N ASN A 488 19.22 44.34 139.74
CA ASN A 488 19.34 45.22 138.60
C ASN A 488 17.97 45.40 137.91
N PRO A 489 17.18 46.43 138.26
CA PRO A 489 15.89 46.73 137.63
C PRO A 489 15.94 47.09 136.14
N SER A 490 17.13 47.16 135.53
CA SER A 490 17.33 47.31 134.09
C SER A 490 17.79 46.01 133.41
N GLY A 491 17.94 44.92 134.17
CA GLY A 491 18.39 43.60 133.74
C GLY A 491 19.86 43.53 133.27
N CYS A 492 20.44 42.34 133.35
CA CYS A 492 21.77 42.06 132.81
C CYS A 492 21.70 41.78 131.29
N SER A 493 22.82 41.99 130.59
CA SER A 493 22.97 41.48 129.20
C SER A 493 23.66 40.13 129.28
N GLU A 494 23.08 39.10 128.67
CA GLU A 494 23.51 37.71 128.84
C GLU A 494 23.59 36.98 127.50
N ASP A 495 24.56 36.07 127.39
CA ASP A 495 24.56 35.03 126.37
C ASP A 495 23.82 33.82 126.96
N PHE A 496 22.87 33.27 126.19
CA PHE A 496 22.04 32.12 126.52
C PHE A 496 22.45 30.90 125.68
N ALA A 497 22.30 29.71 126.26
CA ALA A 497 22.30 28.45 125.52
C ALA A 497 21.55 27.35 126.28
N LEU A 498 21.37 26.21 125.61
CA LEU A 498 21.07 24.93 126.27
C LEU A 498 21.69 23.76 125.52
N ASP A 499 21.96 22.68 126.23
CA ASP A 499 22.09 21.32 125.69
C ASP A 499 21.31 20.38 126.61
N THR A 500 21.14 19.12 126.19
CA THR A 500 20.39 18.12 126.96
C THR A 500 21.25 16.95 127.43
N SER A 501 20.82 16.34 128.54
CA SER A 501 21.34 15.05 129.02
C SER A 501 20.19 14.15 129.46
N ILE A 502 20.44 12.85 129.59
CA ILE A 502 19.45 11.87 130.06
C ILE A 502 20.02 11.10 131.26
N ASN A 503 19.26 11.06 132.34
CA ASN A 503 19.47 10.10 133.44
C ASN A 503 18.31 9.09 133.49
N ALA A 504 17.33 9.31 134.37
CA ALA A 504 16.06 8.57 134.37
C ALA A 504 14.96 9.25 133.53
N TYR A 505 15.20 10.51 133.15
CA TYR A 505 14.34 11.39 132.37
C TYR A 505 15.23 12.41 131.63
N THR A 506 14.65 13.23 130.75
CA THR A 506 15.41 14.19 129.93
C THR A 506 15.61 15.48 130.71
N LEU A 507 16.84 16.01 130.72
CA LEU A 507 17.22 17.27 131.35
C LEU A 507 17.57 18.30 130.27
N ASP A 508 17.08 19.53 130.43
CA ASP A 508 17.58 20.71 129.73
C ASP A 508 18.40 21.61 130.66
N HIS A 509 19.64 21.84 130.26
CA HIS A 509 20.60 22.68 130.97
C HIS A 509 20.47 24.11 130.45
N LEU A 510 19.51 24.90 130.98
CA LEU A 510 19.27 26.26 130.52
C LEU A 510 20.37 27.18 131.07
N ILE A 511 21.32 27.55 130.21
CA ILE A 511 22.50 28.34 130.56
C ILE A 511 22.28 29.82 130.26
N THR A 512 22.51 30.70 131.25
CA THR A 512 22.68 32.15 131.07
C THR A 512 24.06 32.60 131.58
N ILE A 513 24.73 33.48 130.83
CA ILE A 513 26.10 33.94 131.11
C ILE A 513 26.12 35.47 131.05
N PRO A 514 26.33 36.19 132.16
CA PRO A 514 26.40 37.64 132.13
C PRO A 514 27.58 38.17 131.29
N THR A 515 27.27 38.97 130.27
CA THR A 515 28.22 39.58 129.33
C THR A 515 28.29 41.11 129.42
N ASP A 516 27.45 41.76 130.22
CA ASP A 516 27.54 43.20 130.43
C ASP A 516 28.78 43.62 131.24
N LYS A 517 29.12 44.91 131.16
CA LYS A 517 30.36 45.44 131.72
C LYS A 517 30.43 45.38 133.25
N ALA A 518 29.32 45.50 133.97
CA ALA A 518 29.31 45.39 135.43
C ALA A 518 29.56 43.94 135.88
N HIS A 519 29.04 42.98 135.10
CA HIS A 519 29.17 41.54 135.36
C HIS A 519 30.34 40.85 134.64
N SER A 520 31.22 41.64 134.00
CA SER A 520 32.44 41.17 133.32
C SER A 520 33.38 40.29 134.17
N TYR A 521 33.19 40.23 135.49
CA TYR A 521 33.89 39.29 136.37
C TYR A 521 33.48 37.81 136.17
N TYR A 522 32.38 37.49 135.46
CA TYR A 522 32.03 36.11 135.12
C TYR A 522 32.86 35.52 133.97
N ILE A 523 33.50 36.35 133.13
CA ILE A 523 34.41 35.92 132.06
C ILE A 523 35.85 36.24 132.49
N LYS A 524 36.56 35.22 133.01
CA LYS A 524 37.93 35.36 133.53
C LYS A 524 39.00 35.34 132.45
N ASP A 525 38.77 34.59 131.37
CA ASP A 525 39.67 34.45 130.24
C ASP A 525 38.89 34.53 128.91
N PRO A 526 38.64 35.75 128.40
CA PRO A 526 37.93 35.96 127.14
C PRO A 526 38.59 35.31 125.91
N SER A 527 39.83 34.81 126.01
CA SER A 527 40.47 34.09 124.90
C SER A 527 39.94 32.66 124.71
N LYS A 528 39.19 32.14 125.70
CA LYS A 528 38.57 30.81 125.68
C LYS A 528 37.07 30.82 125.39
N TYR A 529 36.45 31.99 125.28
CA TYR A 529 35.01 32.14 125.09
C TYR A 529 34.69 32.70 123.70
N ASP A 530 33.99 31.91 122.88
CA ASP A 530 33.69 32.29 121.49
C ASP A 530 32.46 33.20 121.39
N HIS A 531 32.70 34.51 121.34
CA HIS A 531 31.67 35.55 121.18
C HIS A 531 31.00 35.58 119.78
N THR A 532 31.21 34.60 118.91
CA THR A 532 30.54 34.52 117.60
C THR A 532 29.02 34.38 117.75
N ASN A 533 28.29 35.47 117.48
CA ASN A 533 26.84 35.56 117.61
C ASN A 533 26.10 34.73 116.54
N ILE A 534 25.16 33.90 116.99
CA ILE A 534 24.25 33.13 116.14
C ILE A 534 22.94 33.93 115.99
N PRO A 535 22.51 34.26 114.74
CA PRO A 535 21.27 35.02 114.51
C PRO A 535 20.03 34.29 115.03
N LEU A 536 19.13 35.02 115.70
CA LEU A 536 17.90 34.46 116.29
C LEU A 536 16.68 34.52 115.35
N ASP A 537 16.69 35.39 114.33
CA ASP A 537 15.68 35.37 113.26
C ASP A 537 16.28 34.67 112.01
N PRO A 538 15.71 33.55 111.53
CA PRO A 538 16.15 32.89 110.30
C PRO A 538 15.82 33.66 109.01
N SER A 539 15.33 34.91 109.07
CA SER A 539 15.11 35.79 107.92
C SER A 539 16.30 35.84 106.93
N ASP A 540 17.55 35.88 107.41
CA ASP A 540 18.73 35.89 106.52
C ASP A 540 18.89 34.56 105.75
N ILE A 541 18.59 33.43 106.39
CA ILE A 541 18.61 32.09 105.80
C ILE A 541 17.49 31.97 104.76
N ILE A 542 16.29 32.42 105.11
CA ILE A 542 15.12 32.45 104.21
C ILE A 542 15.40 33.35 102.99
N GLN A 543 15.97 34.54 103.19
CA GLN A 543 16.31 35.46 102.10
C GLN A 543 17.41 34.88 101.19
N SER A 544 18.39 34.20 101.76
CA SER A 544 19.42 33.46 101.01
C SER A 544 18.81 32.32 100.18
N LEU A 545 17.90 31.53 100.76
CA LEU A 545 17.19 30.45 100.06
C LEU A 545 16.26 30.98 98.97
N GLN A 546 15.55 32.10 99.19
CA GLN A 546 14.75 32.79 98.16
C GLN A 546 15.62 33.23 96.97
N ASN A 547 16.78 33.85 97.25
CA ASN A 547 17.72 34.26 96.21
C ASN A 547 18.28 33.05 95.44
N LYS A 548 18.56 31.94 96.14
CA LYS A 548 19.02 30.69 95.54
C LYS A 548 17.94 30.06 94.64
N VAL A 549 16.72 29.90 95.14
CA VAL A 549 15.57 29.41 94.36
C VAL A 549 15.32 30.26 93.11
N ALA A 550 15.46 31.59 93.19
CA ALA A 550 15.36 32.46 92.01
C ALA A 550 16.50 32.22 90.99
N SER A 551 17.73 32.02 91.47
CA SER A 551 18.90 31.70 90.63
C SER A 551 18.75 30.34 89.95
N ASP A 552 18.36 29.30 90.68
CA ASP A 552 18.18 27.94 90.16
C ASP A 552 16.95 27.84 89.23
N GLN A 553 15.92 28.68 89.45
CA GLN A 553 14.78 28.80 88.54
C GLN A 553 15.22 29.40 87.19
N GLN A 554 16.14 30.36 87.18
CA GLN A 554 16.74 30.88 85.96
C GLN A 554 17.65 29.84 85.29
N ALA A 555 18.49 29.13 86.04
CA ALA A 555 19.35 28.08 85.52
C ALA A 555 18.56 26.93 84.86
N PHE A 556 17.41 26.53 85.43
CA PHE A 556 16.49 25.58 84.82
C PHE A 556 15.90 26.10 83.49
N ASN A 557 15.48 27.37 83.44
CA ASN A 557 14.96 27.99 82.22
C ASN A 557 16.03 28.02 81.11
N ASP A 558 17.27 28.39 81.44
CA ASP A 558 18.38 28.45 80.49
C ASP A 558 18.80 27.06 79.99
N ALA A 559 18.81 26.05 80.87
CA ALA A 559 19.01 24.66 80.47
C ALA A 559 17.90 24.19 79.50
N GLN A 560 16.64 24.53 79.77
CA GLN A 560 15.51 24.16 78.91
C GLN A 560 15.56 24.86 77.54
N ASN A 561 15.90 26.15 77.52
CA ASN A 561 16.15 26.89 76.28
C ASN A 561 17.30 26.28 75.47
N LYS A 562 18.39 25.86 76.14
CA LYS A 562 19.51 25.18 75.48
C LYS A 562 19.10 23.81 74.92
N ALA A 563 18.33 23.01 75.66
CA ALA A 563 17.84 21.71 75.22
C ALA A 563 16.89 21.83 74.00
N ASN A 564 15.98 22.81 74.01
CA ASN A 564 15.13 23.12 72.87
C ASN A 564 15.96 23.50 71.62
N THR A 565 17.01 24.31 71.81
CA THR A 565 17.93 24.70 70.73
C THR A 565 18.66 23.48 70.15
N THR A 566 19.23 22.61 71.00
CA THR A 566 19.95 21.40 70.53
C THR A 566 19.03 20.38 69.88
N ALA A 567 17.75 20.29 70.30
CA ALA A 567 16.76 19.44 69.67
C ALA A 567 16.43 19.94 68.24
N SER A 568 16.31 21.26 68.06
CA SER A 568 16.14 21.87 66.73
C SER A 568 17.36 21.66 65.83
N GLU A 569 18.57 21.84 66.34
CA GLU A 569 19.81 21.56 65.60
C GLU A 569 19.91 20.08 65.16
N LEU A 570 19.58 19.15 66.05
CA LEU A 570 19.54 17.71 65.75
C LEU A 570 18.51 17.38 64.67
N LYS A 571 17.29 17.96 64.75
CA LYS A 571 16.24 17.76 63.75
C LYS A 571 16.67 18.29 62.37
N SER A 572 17.31 19.46 62.31
CA SER A 572 17.86 20.00 61.06
C SER A 572 18.95 19.09 60.46
N ALA A 573 19.81 18.47 61.27
CA ALA A 573 20.79 17.50 60.80
C ALA A 573 20.13 16.21 60.24
N GLN A 574 19.08 15.71 60.90
CA GLN A 574 18.28 14.57 60.43
C GLN A 574 17.57 14.87 59.10
N ASP A 575 17.02 16.07 58.93
CA ASP A 575 16.37 16.49 57.68
C ASP A 575 17.37 16.64 56.53
N LYS A 576 18.57 17.18 56.80
CA LYS A 576 19.65 17.25 55.81
C LYS A 576 20.11 15.86 55.35
N PHE A 577 20.39 14.96 56.29
CA PHE A 577 20.74 13.57 56.00
C PHE A 577 19.68 12.86 55.14
N THR A 578 18.41 13.10 55.43
CA THR A 578 17.29 12.54 54.67
C THR A 578 17.27 13.09 53.24
N GLN A 579 17.50 14.40 53.06
CA GLN A 579 17.58 15.02 51.74
C GLN A 579 18.78 14.51 50.92
N ASP A 580 19.96 14.39 51.52
CA ASP A 580 21.16 13.94 50.80
C ASP A 580 21.15 12.43 50.55
N SER A 581 20.48 11.63 51.38
CA SER A 581 20.18 10.21 51.10
C SER A 581 19.22 10.04 49.91
N ALA A 582 18.27 10.95 49.73
CA ALA A 582 17.42 10.97 48.53
C ALA A 582 18.24 11.33 47.27
N LYS A 583 19.17 12.30 47.36
CA LYS A 583 20.11 12.63 46.26
C LYS A 583 21.03 11.46 45.91
N LEU A 584 21.53 10.72 46.91
CA LEU A 584 22.31 9.50 46.70
C LEU A 584 21.51 8.46 45.91
N SER A 585 20.25 8.24 46.30
CA SER A 585 19.33 7.31 45.62
C SER A 585 19.08 7.72 44.16
N GLN A 586 18.92 9.03 43.88
CA GLN A 586 18.76 9.56 42.53
C GLN A 586 20.03 9.40 41.68
N ALA A 587 21.21 9.67 42.24
CA ALA A 587 22.49 9.46 41.55
C ALA A 587 22.71 7.97 41.23
N GLN A 588 22.35 7.08 42.17
CA GLN A 588 22.45 5.64 41.97
C GLN A 588 21.48 5.13 40.89
N ALA A 589 20.27 5.68 40.83
CA ALA A 589 19.31 5.41 39.75
C ALA A 589 19.85 5.86 38.39
N HIS A 590 20.40 7.07 38.28
CA HIS A 590 20.97 7.60 37.05
C HIS A 590 22.11 6.71 36.49
N VAL A 591 22.97 6.16 37.36
CA VAL A 591 24.00 5.17 36.96
C VAL A 591 23.40 3.89 36.38
N ASN A 592 22.22 3.47 36.86
CA ASN A 592 21.52 2.29 36.34
C ASN A 592 20.77 2.60 35.04
N ASP A 593 20.15 3.78 34.92
CA ASP A 593 19.53 4.25 33.69
C ASP A 593 20.56 4.36 32.56
N LEU A 594 21.77 4.88 32.83
CA LEU A 594 22.86 4.93 31.84
C LEU A 594 23.29 3.54 31.37
N LYS A 595 23.31 2.53 32.25
CA LYS A 595 23.61 1.12 31.88
C LYS A 595 22.49 0.53 31.02
N ALA A 596 21.24 0.70 31.41
CA ALA A 596 20.08 0.23 30.63
C ALA A 596 20.03 0.89 29.24
N ASN A 597 20.24 2.21 29.18
CA ASN A 597 20.31 2.97 27.93
C ASN A 597 21.49 2.56 27.05
N LYS A 598 22.66 2.22 27.63
CA LYS A 598 23.80 1.65 26.89
C LYS A 598 23.38 0.35 26.21
N ASP A 599 22.90 -0.63 26.98
CA ASP A 599 22.53 -1.95 26.45
C ASP A 599 21.43 -1.86 25.37
N GLN A 600 20.43 -1.00 25.60
CA GLN A 600 19.33 -0.79 24.66
C GLN A 600 19.79 -0.06 23.37
N THR A 601 20.69 0.93 23.48
CA THR A 601 21.23 1.66 22.33
C THR A 601 22.13 0.77 21.48
N LEU A 602 23.09 0.06 22.08
CA LEU A 602 24.01 -0.82 21.35
C LEU A 602 23.25 -1.97 20.65
N LYS A 603 22.18 -2.49 21.29
CA LYS A 603 21.28 -3.48 20.67
C LYS A 603 20.47 -2.91 19.50
N ALA A 604 20.12 -1.63 19.52
CA ALA A 604 19.42 -0.97 18.40
C ALA A 604 20.36 -0.65 17.21
N MET A 605 21.66 -0.48 17.46
CA MET A 605 22.67 -0.26 16.41
C MET A 605 22.99 -1.54 15.61
N ALA A 606 22.77 -2.72 16.21
CA ALA A 606 22.96 -4.03 15.58
C ALA A 606 21.87 -4.31 14.51
N THR A 607 22.12 -3.88 13.28
CA THR A 607 21.22 -4.04 12.12
C THR A 607 21.78 -5.04 11.10
N ASP A 608 20.92 -5.75 10.37
CA ASP A 608 21.34 -6.74 9.36
C ASP A 608 22.01 -6.05 8.14
N PRO A 609 23.31 -6.29 7.87
CA PRO A 609 24.03 -5.71 6.73
C PRO A 609 23.42 -6.06 5.37
N MET A 610 22.73 -7.20 5.24
CA MET A 610 22.04 -7.59 4.01
C MET A 610 20.84 -6.70 3.69
N GLN A 611 20.32 -5.94 4.67
CA GLN A 611 19.25 -4.97 4.42
C GLN A 611 19.73 -3.63 3.83
N SER A 612 21.04 -3.39 3.80
CA SER A 612 21.61 -2.12 3.35
C SER A 612 21.25 -1.80 1.87
N PRO A 613 21.04 -0.53 1.51
CA PRO A 613 20.72 -0.15 0.12
C PRO A 613 21.80 -0.56 -0.89
N ALA A 614 23.08 -0.60 -0.47
CA ALA A 614 24.19 -1.03 -1.31
C ALA A 614 24.11 -2.54 -1.63
N VAL A 615 23.90 -3.39 -0.62
CA VAL A 615 23.73 -4.84 -0.83
C VAL A 615 22.47 -5.14 -1.65
N LYS A 616 21.35 -4.46 -1.38
CA LYS A 616 20.12 -4.61 -2.19
C LYS A 616 20.31 -4.20 -3.65
N LYS A 617 21.08 -3.15 -3.92
CA LYS A 617 21.41 -2.75 -5.30
C LYS A 617 22.25 -3.82 -6.03
N LEU A 618 23.16 -4.50 -5.32
CA LEU A 618 23.94 -5.61 -5.88
C LEU A 618 23.10 -6.90 -6.05
N GLN A 619 22.16 -7.17 -5.14
CA GLN A 619 21.19 -8.27 -5.28
C GLN A 619 20.28 -8.06 -6.50
N ASN A 620 19.77 -6.85 -6.72
CA ASN A 620 18.99 -6.51 -7.92
C ASN A 620 19.84 -6.69 -9.20
N LYS A 621 21.11 -6.27 -9.19
CA LYS A 621 22.03 -6.51 -10.31
C LYS A 621 22.18 -8.00 -10.65
N LEU A 622 22.13 -8.90 -9.64
CA LEU A 622 22.15 -10.35 -9.87
C LEU A 622 20.95 -10.81 -10.72
N THR A 623 19.76 -10.25 -10.46
CA THR A 623 18.54 -10.47 -11.25
C THR A 623 18.69 -9.89 -12.65
N ASP A 624 19.19 -8.66 -12.79
CA ASP A 624 19.39 -7.99 -14.08
C ASP A 624 20.35 -8.78 -14.99
N ILE A 625 21.47 -9.28 -14.45
CA ILE A 625 22.45 -10.11 -15.16
C ILE A 625 21.76 -11.36 -15.72
N LYS A 626 20.94 -12.04 -14.92
CA LYS A 626 20.24 -13.24 -15.37
C LYS A 626 19.21 -12.92 -16.46
N GLN A 627 18.41 -11.87 -16.29
CA GLN A 627 17.41 -11.48 -17.29
C GLN A 627 18.06 -11.05 -18.62
N GLN A 628 19.23 -10.41 -18.58
CA GLN A 628 20.02 -10.09 -19.77
C GLN A 628 20.55 -11.35 -20.48
N HIS A 629 21.04 -12.34 -19.72
CA HIS A 629 21.46 -13.64 -20.27
C HIS A 629 20.28 -14.40 -20.91
N ASP A 630 19.17 -14.56 -20.20
CA ASP A 630 17.97 -15.25 -20.72
C ASP A 630 17.46 -14.58 -22.02
N THR A 631 17.54 -13.25 -22.10
CA THR A 631 17.19 -12.47 -23.31
C THR A 631 18.18 -12.70 -24.45
N ALA A 632 19.49 -12.73 -24.17
CA ALA A 632 20.52 -12.96 -25.19
C ALA A 632 20.48 -14.39 -25.74
N VAL A 633 20.27 -15.39 -24.88
CA VAL A 633 20.08 -16.80 -25.27
C VAL A 633 18.84 -16.93 -26.17
N LYS A 634 17.72 -16.26 -25.84
CA LYS A 634 16.54 -16.27 -26.71
C LYS A 634 16.86 -15.64 -28.08
N ALA A 635 17.53 -14.50 -28.13
CA ALA A 635 17.86 -13.82 -29.37
C ALA A 635 18.81 -14.65 -30.28
N GLU A 636 19.76 -15.37 -29.70
CA GLU A 636 20.64 -16.30 -30.42
C GLU A 636 19.87 -17.53 -30.93
N ASN A 637 18.99 -18.13 -30.12
CA ASN A 637 18.10 -19.22 -30.55
C ASN A 637 17.18 -18.80 -31.71
N ASP A 638 16.56 -17.61 -31.63
CA ASP A 638 15.71 -17.06 -32.67
C ASP A 638 16.50 -16.84 -33.99
N GLN A 639 17.74 -16.33 -33.90
CA GLN A 639 18.61 -16.14 -35.07
C GLN A 639 19.08 -17.46 -35.68
N TYR A 640 19.47 -18.44 -34.85
CA TYR A 640 19.87 -19.76 -35.33
C TYR A 640 18.71 -20.44 -36.08
N ALA A 641 17.49 -20.43 -35.52
CA ALA A 641 16.30 -20.97 -36.18
C ALA A 641 16.00 -20.27 -37.52
N ALA A 642 16.16 -18.95 -37.60
CA ALA A 642 16.02 -18.21 -38.86
C ALA A 642 17.07 -18.62 -39.91
N LYS A 643 18.35 -18.77 -39.51
CA LYS A 643 19.45 -19.21 -40.39
C LYS A 643 19.23 -20.65 -40.89
N VAL A 644 18.80 -21.58 -40.02
CA VAL A 644 18.50 -22.97 -40.41
C VAL A 644 17.37 -23.03 -41.46
N ASN A 645 16.30 -22.24 -41.28
CA ASN A 645 15.19 -22.20 -42.24
C ASN A 645 15.63 -21.61 -43.59
N ASP A 646 16.39 -20.52 -43.60
CA ASP A 646 16.96 -19.93 -44.83
C ASP A 646 17.89 -20.91 -45.56
N LEU A 647 18.75 -21.61 -44.83
CA LEU A 647 19.64 -22.65 -45.36
C LEU A 647 18.86 -23.78 -46.02
N LYS A 648 17.80 -24.26 -45.33
CA LYS A 648 16.92 -25.32 -45.83
C LYS A 648 16.15 -24.90 -47.09
N SER A 649 15.55 -23.73 -47.13
CA SER A 649 14.81 -23.28 -48.31
C SER A 649 15.72 -23.04 -49.53
N LYS A 650 16.98 -22.63 -49.33
CA LYS A 650 17.99 -22.55 -50.40
C LYS A 650 18.36 -23.93 -50.94
N HIS A 651 18.54 -24.91 -50.05
CA HIS A 651 18.81 -26.30 -50.41
C HIS A 651 17.64 -26.91 -51.20
N GLU A 652 16.41 -26.76 -50.72
CA GLU A 652 15.18 -27.22 -51.40
C GLU A 652 15.01 -26.59 -52.80
N ALA A 653 15.28 -25.29 -52.94
CA ALA A 653 15.24 -24.61 -54.23
C ALA A 653 16.31 -25.14 -55.21
N LYS A 654 17.53 -25.37 -54.74
CA LYS A 654 18.65 -25.83 -55.58
C LYS A 654 18.50 -27.30 -56.02
N LEU A 655 17.89 -28.14 -55.18
CA LEU A 655 17.46 -29.49 -55.60
C LEU A 655 16.39 -29.44 -56.71
N ALA A 656 15.47 -28.47 -56.65
CA ALA A 656 14.47 -28.27 -57.71
C ALA A 656 15.10 -27.75 -59.03
N GLU A 657 16.12 -26.89 -58.97
CA GLU A 657 16.90 -26.46 -60.14
C GLU A 657 17.63 -27.63 -60.81
N ILE A 658 18.29 -28.50 -60.03
CA ILE A 658 18.93 -29.72 -60.55
C ILE A 658 17.90 -30.62 -61.21
N ALA A 659 16.72 -30.82 -60.61
CA ALA A 659 15.66 -31.66 -61.17
C ALA A 659 15.17 -31.18 -62.57
N ALA A 660 15.16 -29.87 -62.82
CA ALA A 660 14.59 -29.26 -64.03
C ALA A 660 15.42 -29.41 -65.32
N GLN A 661 16.66 -29.93 -65.27
CA GLN A 661 17.52 -30.09 -66.45
C GLN A 661 16.96 -31.11 -67.48
N PRO A 662 16.88 -30.80 -68.79
CA PRO A 662 16.23 -31.63 -69.82
C PRO A 662 17.10 -32.78 -70.35
N THR A 663 16.46 -33.89 -70.78
CA THR A 663 17.14 -35.16 -71.11
C THR A 663 16.94 -35.71 -72.53
N SER A 664 16.21 -35.03 -73.42
CA SER A 664 16.04 -35.49 -74.83
C SER A 664 15.79 -34.35 -75.83
N LEU A 665 16.28 -34.51 -77.06
CA LEU A 665 16.13 -33.56 -78.17
C LEU A 665 14.85 -33.80 -79.02
N ALA A 666 14.22 -34.98 -78.88
CA ALA A 666 13.21 -35.47 -79.83
C ALA A 666 11.90 -34.67 -79.83
N GLU A 667 11.40 -34.25 -78.66
CA GLU A 667 10.13 -33.51 -78.57
C GLU A 667 10.20 -32.11 -79.17
N LEU A 668 11.38 -31.46 -79.09
CA LEU A 668 11.59 -30.13 -79.66
C LEU A 668 11.47 -30.13 -81.20
N GLN A 669 11.95 -31.19 -81.87
CA GLN A 669 11.80 -31.31 -83.32
C GLN A 669 10.32 -31.42 -83.74
N SER A 670 9.53 -32.19 -83.02
CA SER A 670 8.09 -32.37 -83.29
C SER A 670 7.31 -31.06 -83.17
N GLN A 671 7.55 -30.28 -82.11
CA GLN A 671 6.85 -29.00 -81.88
C GLN A 671 7.26 -27.88 -82.86
N LEU A 672 8.46 -27.96 -83.44
CA LEU A 672 8.93 -26.98 -84.43
C LEU A 672 8.38 -27.26 -85.84
N GLN A 673 8.19 -28.53 -86.21
CA GLN A 673 7.59 -28.91 -87.50
C GLN A 673 6.13 -28.45 -87.62
N ALA A 674 5.32 -28.65 -86.58
CA ALA A 674 3.90 -28.28 -86.57
C ALA A 674 3.63 -26.78 -86.87
N LYS A 675 4.61 -25.89 -86.63
CA LYS A 675 4.52 -24.45 -86.96
C LYS A 675 4.63 -24.19 -88.47
N LEU A 676 5.44 -24.98 -89.18
CA LEU A 676 5.51 -24.93 -90.65
C LEU A 676 4.25 -25.53 -91.29
N ASP A 677 3.74 -26.61 -90.73
CA ASP A 677 2.51 -27.26 -91.20
C ASP A 677 1.28 -26.34 -91.02
N THR A 678 1.24 -25.58 -89.91
CA THR A 678 0.22 -24.55 -89.66
C THR A 678 0.29 -23.39 -90.66
N LEU A 679 1.49 -22.92 -91.01
CA LEU A 679 1.67 -21.93 -92.08
C LEU A 679 1.14 -22.46 -93.42
N LYS A 680 1.42 -23.73 -93.75
CA LYS A 680 0.91 -24.35 -94.98
C LYS A 680 -0.61 -24.45 -95.01
N ALA A 681 -1.24 -24.91 -93.93
CA ALA A 681 -2.70 -25.04 -93.86
C ALA A 681 -3.42 -23.69 -94.06
N ASN A 682 -2.90 -22.61 -93.47
CA ASN A 682 -3.44 -21.26 -93.66
C ASN A 682 -3.31 -20.75 -95.10
N HIS A 683 -2.16 -21.01 -95.73
CA HIS A 683 -1.91 -20.63 -97.13
C HIS A 683 -2.79 -21.40 -98.11
N ASP A 684 -2.89 -22.73 -97.99
CA ASP A 684 -3.74 -23.56 -98.84
C ASP A 684 -5.22 -23.13 -98.74
N ALA A 685 -5.68 -22.78 -97.54
CA ALA A 685 -7.02 -22.22 -97.32
C ALA A 685 -7.21 -20.83 -97.97
N LYS A 686 -6.16 -19.99 -97.99
CA LYS A 686 -6.21 -18.66 -98.59
C LYS A 686 -6.27 -18.69 -100.12
N LEU A 687 -5.50 -19.59 -100.74
CA LEU A 687 -5.61 -19.87 -102.18
C LEU A 687 -6.99 -20.39 -102.57
N LYS A 688 -7.59 -21.26 -101.73
CA LYS A 688 -8.97 -21.72 -101.95
C LYS A 688 -9.95 -20.55 -101.91
N GLN A 689 -9.85 -19.65 -100.93
CA GLN A 689 -10.73 -18.47 -100.84
C GLN A 689 -10.65 -17.59 -102.10
N ILE A 690 -9.44 -17.26 -102.57
CA ILE A 690 -9.23 -16.47 -103.80
C ILE A 690 -9.89 -17.15 -105.02
N THR A 691 -9.81 -18.47 -105.08
CA THR A 691 -10.41 -19.28 -106.16
C THR A 691 -11.95 -19.30 -106.09
N ASP A 692 -12.53 -19.48 -104.89
CA ASP A 692 -13.98 -19.51 -104.69
C ASP A 692 -14.62 -18.14 -105.03
N ASP A 693 -14.03 -17.04 -104.55
CA ASP A 693 -14.53 -15.67 -104.79
C ASP A 693 -14.49 -15.29 -106.28
N ALA A 694 -13.45 -15.71 -107.02
CA ALA A 694 -13.36 -15.51 -108.46
C ALA A 694 -14.46 -16.26 -109.23
N ASN A 695 -14.70 -17.52 -108.86
CA ASN A 695 -15.77 -18.33 -109.46
C ASN A 695 -17.17 -17.75 -109.18
N ALA A 696 -17.41 -17.22 -107.98
CA ALA A 696 -18.67 -16.58 -107.62
C ALA A 696 -18.96 -15.33 -108.49
N LYS A 697 -17.95 -14.47 -108.71
CA LYS A 697 -18.07 -13.33 -109.63
C LYS A 697 -18.35 -13.76 -111.07
N ILE A 698 -17.67 -14.79 -111.57
CA ILE A 698 -17.85 -15.34 -112.93
C ILE A 698 -19.25 -15.94 -113.11
N ALA A 699 -19.85 -16.53 -112.08
CA ALA A 699 -21.20 -17.05 -112.13
C ALA A 699 -22.25 -15.93 -112.32
N ALA A 700 -22.11 -14.81 -111.60
CA ALA A 700 -23.04 -13.68 -111.68
C ALA A 700 -23.05 -13.00 -113.06
N ILE A 701 -21.89 -12.90 -113.72
CA ILE A 701 -21.78 -12.28 -115.06
C ILE A 701 -22.59 -13.05 -116.13
N LYS A 702 -22.76 -14.36 -115.98
CA LYS A 702 -23.43 -15.23 -116.96
C LYS A 702 -24.97 -15.17 -116.93
N SER A 703 -25.58 -14.44 -115.99
CA SER A 703 -27.03 -14.55 -115.72
C SER A 703 -27.90 -13.37 -116.19
N GLN A 704 -27.38 -12.46 -117.02
CA GLN A 704 -28.09 -11.26 -117.49
C GLN A 704 -28.54 -11.37 -118.98
N LYS A 705 -29.71 -10.77 -119.30
CA LYS A 705 -30.36 -10.76 -120.63
C LYS A 705 -30.71 -9.34 -121.12
N VAL A 706 -31.04 -9.21 -122.40
CA VAL A 706 -31.38 -7.96 -123.12
C VAL A 706 -32.52 -8.24 -124.12
N ASN A 707 -33.31 -7.22 -124.50
CA ASN A 707 -34.41 -7.28 -125.49
C ASN A 707 -34.21 -6.23 -126.61
N ASP A 708 -34.55 -6.56 -127.87
CA ASP A 708 -34.64 -5.61 -129.02
C ASP A 708 -36.11 -5.41 -129.46
N PRO A 709 -36.66 -4.17 -129.46
CA PRO A 709 -38.02 -3.88 -129.93
C PRO A 709 -38.25 -3.94 -131.45
N GLU A 710 -37.21 -3.97 -132.30
CA GLU A 710 -37.41 -3.78 -133.75
C GLU A 710 -37.94 -5.02 -134.49
N ILE A 711 -37.77 -6.22 -133.91
CA ILE A 711 -38.26 -7.48 -134.49
C ILE A 711 -39.80 -7.46 -134.64
N ASP A 712 -40.51 -6.79 -133.73
CA ASP A 712 -41.98 -6.71 -133.76
C ASP A 712 -42.50 -5.92 -134.98
N LYS A 713 -41.75 -4.92 -135.47
CA LYS A 713 -42.12 -4.17 -136.69
C LYS A 713 -42.07 -5.02 -137.95
N LEU A 714 -41.03 -5.85 -138.09
CA LEU A 714 -40.78 -6.62 -139.32
C LEU A 714 -41.87 -7.69 -139.55
N ASN A 715 -42.40 -8.26 -138.48
CA ASN A 715 -43.51 -9.21 -138.56
C ASN A 715 -44.79 -8.56 -139.13
N ALA A 716 -45.13 -7.34 -138.71
CA ALA A 716 -46.33 -6.63 -139.18
C ALA A 716 -46.32 -6.35 -140.69
N GLN A 717 -45.14 -6.17 -141.30
CA GLN A 717 -45.01 -5.95 -142.75
C GLN A 717 -45.29 -7.21 -143.58
N ILE A 718 -44.98 -8.39 -143.06
CA ILE A 718 -45.20 -9.68 -143.74
C ILE A 718 -46.70 -9.96 -143.95
N ASP A 719 -47.56 -9.58 -143.01
CA ASP A 719 -49.00 -9.86 -143.09
C ASP A 719 -49.74 -8.91 -144.04
N GLN A 720 -49.28 -7.67 -144.20
CA GLN A 720 -49.83 -6.73 -145.19
C GLN A 720 -49.66 -7.28 -146.62
N ILE A 721 -48.47 -7.79 -146.96
CA ILE A 721 -48.13 -8.30 -148.30
C ILE A 721 -49.06 -9.45 -148.72
N LYS A 722 -49.45 -10.32 -147.77
CA LYS A 722 -50.40 -11.43 -148.02
C LYS A 722 -51.80 -10.93 -148.38
N SER A 723 -52.24 -9.82 -147.79
CA SER A 723 -53.59 -9.25 -148.00
C SER A 723 -53.77 -8.71 -149.42
N ASP A 724 -52.76 -8.02 -149.96
CA ASP A 724 -52.87 -7.37 -151.26
C ASP A 724 -52.73 -8.35 -152.44
N LEU A 725 -52.04 -9.49 -152.25
CA LEU A 725 -51.99 -10.57 -153.24
C LEU A 725 -53.39 -11.16 -153.51
N ALA A 726 -54.18 -11.40 -152.47
CA ALA A 726 -55.51 -12.02 -152.57
C ALA A 726 -56.50 -11.17 -153.40
N LYS A 727 -56.46 -9.85 -153.25
CA LYS A 727 -57.29 -8.90 -154.03
C LYS A 727 -57.01 -9.02 -155.54
N LYS A 728 -55.75 -9.29 -155.92
CA LYS A 728 -55.32 -9.22 -157.31
C LYS A 728 -55.73 -10.45 -158.14
N GLN A 729 -56.03 -11.58 -157.51
CA GLN A 729 -56.67 -12.74 -158.14
C GLN A 729 -58.09 -12.39 -158.60
N GLN A 730 -58.89 -11.85 -157.67
CA GLN A 730 -60.30 -11.55 -157.88
C GLN A 730 -60.56 -10.51 -159.00
N GLU A 731 -59.61 -9.59 -159.22
CA GLU A 731 -59.60 -8.65 -160.34
C GLU A 731 -59.54 -9.37 -161.70
N LEU A 732 -58.72 -10.41 -161.83
CA LEU A 732 -58.41 -11.07 -163.09
C LEU A 732 -59.54 -12.02 -163.53
N ASP A 733 -60.10 -12.78 -162.59
CA ASP A 733 -61.15 -13.78 -162.89
C ASP A 733 -62.42 -13.11 -163.46
N ASN A 734 -62.78 -11.93 -162.95
CA ASN A 734 -63.91 -11.14 -163.43
C ASN A 734 -63.77 -10.69 -164.91
N GLN A 735 -62.54 -10.44 -165.39
CA GLN A 735 -62.31 -10.01 -166.77
C GLN A 735 -62.48 -11.16 -167.78
N TYR A 736 -62.30 -12.41 -167.35
CA TYR A 736 -62.36 -13.59 -168.22
C TYR A 736 -63.80 -13.98 -168.60
N GLU A 737 -64.71 -14.05 -167.63
CA GLU A 737 -66.12 -14.42 -167.90
C GLU A 737 -66.89 -13.35 -168.70
N ALA A 738 -66.49 -12.08 -168.60
CA ALA A 738 -67.02 -11.01 -169.44
C ALA A 738 -66.76 -11.25 -170.95
N LEU A 739 -65.59 -11.81 -171.30
CA LEU A 739 -65.21 -12.09 -172.69
C LEU A 739 -66.03 -13.24 -173.29
N LYS A 740 -66.14 -14.37 -172.59
CA LYS A 740 -66.99 -15.52 -172.96
C LYS A 740 -68.40 -15.08 -173.33
N THR A 741 -68.99 -14.25 -172.47
CA THR A 741 -70.37 -13.77 -172.61
C THR A 741 -70.59 -13.01 -173.92
N LYS A 742 -69.60 -12.19 -174.33
CA LYS A 742 -69.63 -11.47 -175.62
C LYS A 742 -69.50 -12.42 -176.82
N ASN A 743 -68.53 -13.33 -176.79
CA ASN A 743 -68.29 -14.28 -177.88
C ASN A 743 -69.52 -15.13 -178.19
N GLN A 744 -70.15 -15.70 -177.16
CA GLN A 744 -71.32 -16.56 -177.33
C GLN A 744 -72.53 -15.82 -177.94
N ALA A 745 -72.65 -14.50 -177.78
CA ALA A 745 -73.69 -13.70 -178.42
C ALA A 745 -73.44 -13.52 -179.94
N GLU A 746 -72.21 -13.21 -180.34
CA GLU A 746 -71.83 -13.02 -181.75
C GLU A 746 -72.00 -14.29 -182.59
N TYR A 747 -71.65 -15.46 -182.04
CA TYR A 747 -71.84 -16.76 -182.72
C TYR A 747 -73.32 -17.01 -183.06
N ASN A 748 -74.20 -16.75 -182.08
CA ASN A 748 -75.65 -16.93 -182.24
C ASN A 748 -76.24 -15.94 -183.26
N ALA A 749 -75.66 -14.74 -183.40
CA ALA A 749 -76.11 -13.75 -184.37
C ALA A 749 -75.80 -14.17 -185.82
N LEU A 750 -74.62 -14.75 -186.09
CA LEU A 750 -74.27 -15.22 -187.43
C LEU A 750 -75.10 -16.44 -187.85
N ALA A 751 -75.30 -17.40 -186.93
CA ALA A 751 -76.07 -18.62 -187.19
C ALA A 751 -77.49 -18.32 -187.70
N ASN A 752 -78.22 -17.44 -186.99
CA ASN A 752 -79.59 -17.06 -187.32
C ASN A 752 -79.72 -16.33 -188.67
N LYS A 753 -78.63 -15.80 -189.24
CA LYS A 753 -78.63 -15.09 -190.53
C LYS A 753 -78.33 -16.01 -191.71
N LEU A 754 -77.62 -17.13 -191.48
CA LEU A 754 -77.24 -18.09 -192.52
C LEU A 754 -78.31 -19.18 -192.76
N ASN A 755 -79.13 -19.49 -191.76
CA ASN A 755 -80.33 -20.32 -191.94
C ASN A 755 -81.35 -20.00 -190.82
N PRO A 756 -82.62 -19.65 -191.10
CA PRO A 756 -83.55 -19.28 -190.01
C PRO A 756 -84.15 -20.48 -189.21
N SER A 757 -83.66 -20.87 -187.97
CA SER A 757 -84.38 -21.58 -186.81
C SER A 757 -83.58 -22.27 -185.57
N THR A 758 -83.72 -21.84 -184.25
CA THR A 758 -84.05 -22.51 -182.86
C THR A 758 -83.21 -23.42 -181.73
N LYS A 759 -82.78 -22.94 -180.45
CA LYS A 759 -82.84 -23.29 -178.86
C LYS A 759 -82.11 -24.33 -177.73
N ALA A 760 -81.44 -23.86 -176.57
CA ALA A 760 -81.27 -24.00 -174.96
C ALA A 760 -81.12 -25.16 -173.73
N VAL A 761 -80.36 -24.94 -172.51
CA VAL A 761 -80.55 -25.17 -170.90
C VAL A 761 -79.91 -26.21 -169.73
N ILE A 762 -79.61 -25.85 -168.37
CA ILE A 762 -79.61 -26.52 -166.88
C ILE A 762 -78.39 -26.89 -165.77
N ASN A 763 -78.53 -27.04 -164.34
CA ASN A 763 -77.48 -27.35 -163.14
C ASN A 763 -77.85 -27.66 -161.51
N ASP A 764 -76.93 -28.10 -160.49
CA ASP A 764 -76.69 -27.89 -158.90
C ASP A 764 -76.67 -28.95 -157.57
N SER A 765 -75.99 -28.78 -156.31
CA SER A 765 -76.02 -29.59 -154.89
C SER A 765 -75.00 -29.48 -153.55
N THR A 766 -75.29 -29.94 -152.21
CA THR A 766 -74.46 -30.49 -150.92
C THR A 766 -74.30 -29.92 -149.34
N GLN A 767 -74.02 -30.69 -148.15
CA GLN A 767 -73.83 -30.30 -146.58
C GLN A 767 -73.26 -31.32 -145.36
N GLN A 768 -72.84 -30.98 -144.02
CA GLN A 768 -72.62 -31.84 -142.66
C GLN A 768 -71.99 -31.26 -141.19
N VAL A 769 -72.07 -31.86 -139.87
CA VAL A 769 -71.55 -31.41 -138.40
C VAL A 769 -71.47 -32.42 -137.06
N PHE A 770 -70.73 -32.24 -135.83
CA PHE A 770 -70.75 -33.02 -134.42
C PHE A 770 -70.00 -32.53 -132.99
N THR A 771 -70.13 -33.09 -131.68
CA THR A 771 -69.49 -32.71 -130.24
C THR A 771 -69.33 -33.73 -128.90
N SER A 772 -68.80 -33.41 -127.61
CA SER A 772 -68.59 -34.29 -126.28
C SER A 772 -68.20 -33.72 -124.74
N ARG A 773 -67.99 -34.47 -123.54
CA ARG A 773 -67.75 -34.01 -122.01
C ARG A 773 -67.36 -34.94 -120.67
N SER A 774 -66.69 -34.47 -119.50
CA SER A 774 -66.74 -34.78 -117.93
C SER A 774 -65.77 -35.63 -116.91
N GLY A 775 -65.57 -35.25 -115.58
CA GLY A 775 -65.55 -36.15 -114.31
C GLY A 775 -64.36 -36.44 -113.26
N LYS A 776 -64.49 -36.08 -111.93
CA LYS A 776 -63.87 -36.67 -110.64
C LYS A 776 -62.33 -36.55 -110.29
N VAL A 777 -61.71 -36.83 -109.08
CA VAL A 777 -62.00 -36.91 -107.57
C VAL A 777 -60.69 -37.18 -106.68
N ALA A 778 -60.76 -37.22 -105.31
CA ALA A 778 -59.82 -37.77 -104.25
C ALA A 778 -58.73 -36.84 -103.55
N TYR A 779 -58.08 -37.07 -102.36
CA TYR A 779 -58.12 -38.05 -101.19
C TYR A 779 -57.84 -37.38 -99.76
N VAL A 780 -56.94 -37.89 -98.87
CA VAL A 780 -56.77 -37.62 -97.37
C VAL A 780 -55.24 -37.75 -96.95
N VAL A 781 -54.57 -37.30 -95.84
CA VAL A 781 -54.68 -37.41 -94.32
C VAL A 781 -53.81 -36.33 -93.54
N PRO A 782 -54.04 -35.96 -92.24
CA PRO A 782 -53.30 -34.88 -91.52
C PRO A 782 -52.85 -35.06 -90.00
N SER A 783 -52.26 -33.98 -89.42
CA SER A 783 -51.95 -33.59 -87.99
C SER A 783 -50.85 -34.34 -87.17
N HIS A 784 -50.13 -33.80 -86.16
CA HIS A 784 -50.29 -32.65 -85.20
C HIS A 784 -48.97 -31.87 -84.85
N GLN A 785 -49.11 -30.69 -84.20
CA GLN A 785 -48.28 -30.00 -83.14
C GLN A 785 -46.78 -30.36 -82.91
N SER A 786 -45.84 -29.49 -82.47
CA SER A 786 -45.71 -28.05 -82.11
C SER A 786 -44.18 -27.77 -81.89
N ILE A 787 -43.57 -26.71 -81.30
CA ILE A 787 -43.97 -25.46 -80.59
C ILE A 787 -42.95 -24.30 -80.91
N ALA A 788 -42.35 -23.58 -79.95
CA ALA A 788 -41.41 -22.45 -80.16
C ALA A 788 -40.42 -22.22 -78.99
N THR A 789 -39.27 -21.54 -79.22
CA THR A 789 -38.86 -20.32 -78.45
C THR A 789 -37.55 -19.62 -78.91
N ASN A 790 -37.66 -18.30 -79.10
CA ASN A 790 -36.70 -17.18 -78.96
C ASN A 790 -35.18 -17.39 -78.80
N SER A 791 -34.39 -16.62 -79.58
CA SER A 791 -33.15 -15.98 -79.09
C SER A 791 -32.69 -14.80 -79.97
N VAL A 792 -32.67 -13.57 -79.42
CA VAL A 792 -31.86 -12.43 -79.93
C VAL A 792 -31.54 -11.46 -78.78
N LYS A 793 -30.26 -11.15 -78.56
CA LYS A 793 -29.83 -9.79 -78.15
C LYS A 793 -28.37 -9.54 -78.52
N THR A 794 -28.09 -8.31 -78.91
CA THR A 794 -26.78 -7.78 -79.34
C THR A 794 -26.37 -6.61 -78.43
N GLY A 795 -25.12 -6.16 -78.48
CA GLY A 795 -24.71 -4.87 -77.90
C GLY A 795 -23.33 -4.85 -77.22
N SER A 796 -22.33 -4.32 -77.93
CA SER A 796 -20.95 -4.16 -77.47
C SER A 796 -20.71 -2.87 -76.65
N LYS A 797 -19.53 -2.77 -76.00
CA LYS A 797 -18.81 -1.51 -75.61
C LYS A 797 -19.45 -0.65 -74.49
N GLN A 798 -18.76 0.27 -73.79
CA GLN A 798 -17.33 0.45 -73.43
C GLN A 798 -17.26 1.35 -72.15
N ILE A 799 -16.07 1.40 -71.51
CA ILE A 799 -15.53 2.46 -70.58
C ILE A 799 -16.32 3.80 -70.59
N ASN A 800 -16.63 4.48 -69.47
CA ASN A 800 -15.68 5.09 -68.52
C ASN A 800 -16.36 5.82 -67.32
N SER A 801 -15.56 6.36 -66.39
CA SER A 801 -15.71 7.55 -65.50
C SER A 801 -16.99 8.42 -65.56
N THR A 802 -17.47 9.09 -64.49
CA THR A 802 -16.96 9.38 -63.11
C THR A 802 -18.09 10.00 -62.27
N SER A 803 -17.96 10.03 -60.92
CA SER A 803 -18.07 11.24 -60.05
C SER A 803 -18.41 10.94 -58.59
N ASP A 804 -17.80 11.71 -57.68
CA ASP A 804 -18.34 12.37 -56.48
C ASP A 804 -19.34 11.62 -55.54
N SER A 805 -19.19 11.63 -54.21
CA SER A 805 -18.64 12.69 -53.35
C SER A 805 -18.22 12.22 -51.93
N LYS A 806 -17.65 13.16 -51.17
CA LYS A 806 -17.06 13.06 -49.82
C LYS A 806 -18.06 12.59 -48.73
N GLY A 807 -17.60 11.84 -47.72
CA GLY A 807 -18.42 11.59 -46.51
C GLY A 807 -17.81 10.70 -45.41
N LEU A 808 -16.97 11.30 -44.54
CA LEU A 808 -16.64 10.93 -43.13
C LEU A 808 -16.29 9.47 -42.70
N LEU A 809 -15.24 9.39 -41.86
CA LEU A 809 -15.11 8.62 -40.59
C LEU A 809 -16.03 7.38 -40.41
N SER A 810 -15.54 6.17 -40.14
CA SER A 810 -14.56 5.85 -39.07
C SER A 810 -13.95 4.43 -39.22
N LYS A 811 -13.04 4.05 -38.31
CA LYS A 811 -12.69 2.63 -38.02
C LYS A 811 -13.92 1.94 -37.37
N GLU A 812 -14.10 0.62 -37.33
CA GLU A 812 -13.14 -0.50 -37.29
C GLU A 812 -13.84 -1.85 -37.59
N SER A 813 -13.08 -2.94 -37.79
CA SER A 813 -13.57 -4.34 -37.96
C SER A 813 -14.36 -4.63 -39.27
N ASN A 814 -14.17 -5.75 -39.99
CA ASN A 814 -14.13 -7.14 -39.53
C ASN A 814 -13.47 -8.09 -40.58
N ASN A 815 -13.49 -9.40 -40.27
CA ASN A 815 -13.31 -10.55 -41.17
C ASN A 815 -14.12 -10.44 -42.50
N ASP A 816 -13.88 -11.20 -43.58
CA ASP A 816 -13.66 -12.66 -43.57
C ASP A 816 -13.02 -13.27 -44.84
N THR A 817 -12.69 -14.55 -44.72
CA THR A 817 -12.19 -15.46 -45.77
C THR A 817 -13.32 -16.08 -46.61
N ASN A 818 -13.00 -16.61 -47.80
CA ASN A 818 -13.94 -17.36 -48.64
C ASN A 818 -13.46 -18.80 -48.93
N ARG A 819 -14.36 -19.71 -49.31
CA ARG A 819 -14.37 -21.10 -48.83
C ARG A 819 -14.14 -22.21 -49.89
N LEU A 820 -13.30 -23.19 -49.53
CA LEU A 820 -13.49 -24.67 -49.72
C LEU A 820 -13.51 -25.25 -51.17
N PRO A 821 -13.41 -26.59 -51.43
CA PRO A 821 -13.81 -27.74 -50.59
C PRO A 821 -12.98 -29.07 -50.53
N GLN A 822 -13.29 -29.89 -49.48
CA GLN A 822 -13.38 -31.37 -49.32
C GLN A 822 -12.40 -32.36 -50.05
N THR A 823 -11.97 -33.52 -49.54
CA THR A 823 -12.42 -34.50 -48.49
C THR A 823 -11.20 -35.11 -47.74
N GLY A 824 -11.25 -36.02 -46.73
CA GLY A 824 -12.35 -36.55 -45.89
C GLY A 824 -12.49 -38.10 -45.79
N ASN A 825 -11.86 -38.77 -44.81
CA ASN A 825 -12.15 -40.19 -44.43
C ASN A 825 -11.99 -40.46 -42.89
N LYS A 826 -12.26 -41.68 -42.39
CA LYS A 826 -12.75 -42.02 -41.03
C LYS A 826 -11.86 -43.02 -40.23
N SER A 827 -11.96 -43.05 -38.88
CA SER A 827 -12.46 -44.21 -38.07
C SER A 827 -12.25 -44.09 -36.53
N SER A 828 -13.07 -44.83 -35.77
CA SER A 828 -13.05 -45.27 -34.33
C SER A 828 -11.89 -44.85 -33.38
N LEU A 829 -12.04 -44.50 -32.10
CA LEU A 829 -13.08 -44.70 -31.05
C LEU A 829 -13.18 -46.13 -30.45
N ALA A 830 -12.51 -46.41 -29.31
CA ALA A 830 -12.98 -47.28 -28.19
C ALA A 830 -11.92 -47.48 -27.06
N MET A 831 -12.39 -48.05 -25.93
CA MET A 831 -11.67 -48.73 -24.81
C MET A 831 -11.10 -47.90 -23.65
N ILE A 832 -11.85 -47.95 -22.54
CA ILE A 832 -11.51 -47.58 -21.16
C ILE A 832 -10.72 -48.72 -20.49
N LEU A 833 -9.84 -48.41 -19.52
CA LEU A 833 -9.70 -49.22 -18.30
C LEU A 833 -8.96 -48.45 -17.18
N LEU A 834 -9.61 -48.32 -16.01
CA LEU A 834 -8.95 -47.95 -14.75
C LEU A 834 -8.53 -49.23 -14.02
N GLY A 835 -7.41 -49.17 -13.29
CA GLY A 835 -6.99 -50.22 -12.37
C GLY A 835 -5.90 -49.70 -11.43
N ALA A 836 -6.21 -49.61 -10.13
CA ALA A 836 -5.32 -49.03 -9.12
C ALA A 836 -4.95 -50.07 -8.05
N ALA A 837 -3.74 -49.98 -7.51
CA ALA A 837 -3.40 -50.36 -6.13
C ALA A 837 -2.00 -49.82 -5.77
N ALA A 838 -1.74 -49.63 -4.48
CA ALA A 838 -0.44 -49.24 -3.94
C ALA A 838 0.07 -50.29 -2.94
N ALA A 839 1.39 -50.35 -2.76
CA ALA A 839 2.04 -51.04 -1.65
C ALA A 839 3.30 -50.25 -1.23
N MET A 840 3.66 -50.33 0.06
CA MET A 840 4.80 -49.62 0.67
C MET A 840 5.65 -50.57 1.52
N PHE A 841 6.82 -50.08 1.94
CA PHE A 841 7.79 -50.69 2.87
C PHE A 841 8.68 -51.83 2.29
N GLY A 842 9.94 -51.96 2.71
CA GLY A 842 10.68 -51.11 3.68
C GLY A 842 12.13 -51.55 3.93
N PHE A 843 12.65 -51.18 5.11
CA PHE A 843 14.04 -51.34 5.62
C PHE A 843 15.10 -50.40 4.98
N GLY A 844 16.00 -49.76 5.76
CA GLY A 844 16.04 -49.63 7.23
C GLY A 844 17.30 -48.90 7.78
N LEU A 845 17.13 -48.26 8.97
CA LEU A 845 18.01 -48.22 10.16
C LEU A 845 19.57 -48.25 10.00
N VAL A 846 20.40 -47.52 10.77
CA VAL A 846 20.23 -46.43 11.76
C VAL A 846 21.62 -45.80 12.03
N GLY A 847 21.70 -44.56 12.53
CA GLY A 847 22.99 -44.01 13.00
C GLY A 847 22.88 -42.63 13.65
N LYS A 848 22.85 -42.56 14.99
CA LYS A 848 22.72 -41.29 15.73
C LYS A 848 23.34 -41.35 17.13
N LYS A 849 24.43 -40.60 17.37
CA LYS A 849 24.81 -40.13 18.72
C LYS A 849 25.71 -38.90 18.65
N ARG A 850 25.69 -38.09 19.71
CA ARG A 850 26.57 -36.93 19.94
C ARG A 850 27.80 -37.37 20.73
N MET A 851 28.95 -36.73 20.48
CA MET A 851 29.83 -36.08 21.47
C MET A 851 31.18 -35.73 20.83
N TYR A 852 31.40 -34.47 20.50
CA TYR A 852 32.16 -33.53 21.32
C TYR A 852 31.76 -32.09 20.97
#